data_AF-A0A7J6N1A7-F1
#
_entry.id   AF-A0A7J6N1A7-F1
#
_cell.length_a   1.000
_cell.length_b   1.000
_cell.length_c   1.000
_cell.angle_alpha   90.00
_cell.angle_beta   90.00
_cell.angle_gamma   90.00
#
_symmetry.space_group_name_H-M   'P 1'
#
loop_
_entity.id
_entity.type
_entity.pdbx_description
1 polymer ?
#
loop_
_entity_poly.entity_id
_entity_poly.type
_entity_poly.pdbx_seq_one_letter_code
_entity_poly.pdbx_strand_id
1 'polypeptide(L)'
;MGYTDPSLEDIVRWSKNQVGDLQQQLDCGARAFDLRGACRDDGVVRIHHGIFVINVPLQRALQDLITWAGTHPDELLLVQYQQYLPDTEECRREVGNVSESLGLMKSFGGSGMPCDELRGLTVGDAKRLGRLANGGHVFVFEAGNCTLGRGDVECYTKESDGDALSYEPCFADGHGPSVKVKEMVDTLIELFSDAPPEDGRITTTAAHWQYDFNQFNGITEHHSSLLMDEYFSNLHYWIAAKMDEMEHIGLLGLDNVCDRGLLIYDKLLRRIDDHLSSLDRSAIHYFPYDRRMSSDPPDYHNTLESSDLSRGLRGGDGRLIPGHVDGEANRLTRNRESARESRKRKKIYLEMLEDKVQKLSTEVNRMKEYAATGLSLESLDQETKNNVNQLRAAVSSGNTTSVELFSLVDTLLVRLGSNGVERRVGIEKDLEQLTELFISPVNMLLFWLNERRLGPFSYGSGNNRTTETTVSAEGRQPTALEANNAHANEVKRDWTQLEGQLGLSGEQKAQLQQIEEMLTQEKQQTLSCLRAIEHMKRALSIRAYSMQKCVENLRGMLSPVQAAKVVSWLYDQASSKEDMQQIEQELFPGITMASSAHSATQQSIHREQTMQTARDNMLGTTSPGSPGSDNLENGSVSSSSDVAQFGS
;
A
#
# COMPACT_ATOMS: atom_id res chain seq x y z
N MET A 1 -14.41 3.93 0.07
CA MET A 1 -13.92 3.89 1.47
C MET A 1 -13.03 2.67 1.68
N GLY A 2 -12.11 2.71 2.65
CA GLY A 2 -11.03 1.72 2.73
C GLY A 2 -11.34 0.42 3.48
N TYR A 3 -12.47 0.39 4.20
CA TYR A 3 -12.99 -0.78 4.92
C TYR A 3 -13.37 -1.99 4.08
N THR A 4 -13.62 -1.81 2.78
CA THR A 4 -13.97 -2.93 1.92
C THR A 4 -12.70 -3.74 1.68
N ASP A 5 -12.69 -5.05 1.95
CA ASP A 5 -11.56 -5.88 1.55
C ASP A 5 -11.33 -5.77 0.03
N PRO A 6 -10.06 -5.85 -0.44
CA PRO A 6 -9.81 -5.97 -1.87
C PRO A 6 -10.63 -7.15 -2.44
N SER A 7 -11.57 -6.85 -3.33
CA SER A 7 -12.43 -7.83 -3.97
C SER A 7 -12.25 -7.80 -5.48
N LEU A 8 -12.55 -8.92 -6.12
CA LEU A 8 -12.58 -9.05 -7.58
C LEU A 8 -13.92 -8.67 -8.18
N GLU A 9 -14.94 -8.48 -7.35
CA GLU A 9 -16.18 -7.90 -7.84
C GLU A 9 -15.86 -6.51 -8.34
N ASP A 10 -16.15 -6.28 -9.61
CA ASP A 10 -15.71 -5.05 -10.23
C ASP A 10 -16.34 -3.82 -9.57
N ILE A 11 -17.57 -3.96 -9.04
CA ILE A 11 -18.21 -2.93 -8.22
C ILE A 11 -17.34 -2.51 -7.02
N VAL A 12 -16.59 -3.43 -6.40
CA VAL A 12 -15.66 -3.09 -5.32
C VAL A 12 -14.44 -2.39 -5.86
N ARG A 13 -13.88 -2.84 -6.99
CA ARG A 13 -12.70 -2.22 -7.61
C ARG A 13 -12.97 -0.76 -8.01
N TRP A 14 -14.18 -0.46 -8.46
CA TRP A 14 -14.55 0.89 -8.89
C TRP A 14 -15.09 1.75 -7.75
N SER A 15 -15.62 1.14 -6.68
CA SER A 15 -16.14 1.90 -5.54
C SER A 15 -15.14 2.06 -4.39
N LYS A 16 -14.09 1.23 -4.35
CA LYS A 16 -13.05 1.33 -3.33
C LYS A 16 -12.06 2.41 -3.72
N ASN A 17 -12.10 3.50 -2.95
CA ASN A 17 -11.32 4.70 -3.20
C ASN A 17 -10.32 5.04 -2.07
N GLN A 18 -10.22 4.23 -1.02
CA GLN A 18 -9.22 4.38 0.03
C GLN A 18 -8.59 3.02 0.40
N VAL A 19 -7.43 3.04 1.05
CA VAL A 19 -6.80 1.86 1.67
C VAL A 19 -6.85 2.05 3.19
N GLY A 20 -7.16 0.96 3.92
CA GLY A 20 -7.20 0.99 5.38
C GLY A 20 -8.50 1.50 5.99
N ASP A 21 -8.67 1.27 7.28
CA ASP A 21 -9.74 1.89 8.06
C ASP A 21 -9.51 3.40 8.24
N LEU A 22 -10.40 4.09 8.96
CA LEU A 22 -10.24 5.54 9.15
C LEU A 22 -9.03 5.88 10.03
N GLN A 23 -8.63 4.99 10.94
CA GLN A 23 -7.45 5.21 11.77
C GLN A 23 -6.18 5.22 10.91
N GLN A 24 -6.03 4.24 10.02
CA GLN A 24 -4.92 4.20 9.08
C GLN A 24 -4.91 5.44 8.17
N GLN A 25 -6.07 5.92 7.73
CA GLN A 25 -6.16 7.14 6.91
C GLN A 25 -5.74 8.40 7.67
N LEU A 26 -6.04 8.50 8.97
CA LEU A 26 -5.55 9.60 9.84
C LEU A 26 -4.03 9.58 9.95
N ASP A 27 -3.43 8.39 10.13
CA ASP A 27 -1.99 8.20 10.18
C ASP A 27 -1.31 8.52 8.83
N CYS A 28 -2.08 8.46 7.74
CA CYS A 28 -1.67 8.86 6.39
C CYS A 28 -1.91 10.35 6.08
N GLY A 29 -2.38 11.15 7.03
CA GLY A 29 -2.53 12.62 6.90
C GLY A 29 -3.95 13.13 6.67
N ALA A 30 -4.97 12.25 6.60
CA ALA A 30 -6.36 12.70 6.53
C ALA A 30 -6.77 13.45 7.81
N ARG A 31 -7.60 14.48 7.68
CA ARG A 31 -8.25 15.20 8.80
C ARG A 31 -9.73 15.50 8.58
N ALA A 32 -10.27 15.14 7.42
CA ALA A 32 -11.67 15.29 7.06
C ALA A 32 -12.17 14.00 6.38
N PHE A 33 -13.41 13.62 6.66
CA PHE A 33 -14.01 12.38 6.15
C PHE A 33 -15.38 12.62 5.56
N ASP A 34 -15.54 12.24 4.28
CA ASP A 34 -16.82 12.06 3.62
C ASP A 34 -17.41 10.68 4.01
N LEU A 35 -18.40 10.69 4.90
CA LEU A 35 -19.11 9.48 5.33
C LEU A 35 -20.54 9.49 4.80
N ARG A 36 -20.94 8.39 4.15
CA ARG A 36 -22.26 8.24 3.55
C ARG A 36 -23.00 7.10 4.21
N GLY A 37 -24.15 7.40 4.84
CA GLY A 37 -24.92 6.46 5.65
C GLY A 37 -26.02 5.74 4.87
N ALA A 38 -26.03 4.41 4.95
CA ALA A 38 -27.05 3.54 4.38
C ALA A 38 -27.91 2.92 5.47
N CYS A 39 -29.18 3.30 5.51
CA CYS A 39 -30.18 2.76 6.41
C CYS A 39 -30.83 1.52 5.79
N ARG A 40 -30.97 0.47 6.60
CA ARG A 40 -31.50 -0.83 6.20
C ARG A 40 -32.59 -1.25 7.17
N ASP A 41 -33.47 -2.14 6.73
CA ASP A 41 -34.60 -2.63 7.53
C ASP A 41 -34.18 -3.38 8.81
N ASP A 42 -32.90 -3.79 8.90
CA ASP A 42 -32.33 -4.40 10.10
C ASP A 42 -31.96 -3.38 11.20
N GLY A 43 -32.20 -2.09 10.96
CA GLY A 43 -31.94 -1.01 11.91
C GLY A 43 -30.46 -0.64 12.06
N VAL A 44 -29.56 -1.26 11.28
CA VAL A 44 -28.12 -0.96 11.34
C VAL A 44 -27.73 -0.02 10.20
N VAL A 45 -27.36 1.20 10.56
CA VAL A 45 -26.78 2.18 9.63
C VAL A 45 -25.37 1.73 9.25
N ARG A 46 -25.15 1.47 7.97
CA ARG A 46 -23.85 1.09 7.39
C ARG A 46 -23.27 2.22 6.57
N ILE A 47 -22.00 2.16 6.23
CA ILE A 47 -21.40 3.08 5.28
C ILE A 47 -21.62 2.59 3.83
N HIS A 48 -21.71 3.48 2.84
CA HIS A 48 -21.87 3.10 1.44
C HIS A 48 -21.14 4.03 0.47
N HIS A 49 -21.00 3.60 -0.78
CA HIS A 49 -20.50 4.43 -1.87
C HIS A 49 -21.39 4.23 -3.11
N GLY A 50 -22.15 5.26 -3.48
CA GLY A 50 -23.23 5.13 -4.46
C GLY A 50 -24.24 4.07 -4.01
N ILE A 51 -24.55 3.10 -4.88
CA ILE A 51 -25.44 1.97 -4.55
C ILE A 51 -24.76 0.85 -3.75
N PHE A 52 -23.42 0.88 -3.65
CA PHE A 52 -22.65 -0.18 -3.02
C PHE A 52 -22.59 0.02 -1.50
N VAL A 53 -23.31 -0.81 -0.74
CA VAL A 53 -23.25 -0.80 0.73
C VAL A 53 -22.05 -1.61 1.19
N ILE A 54 -21.20 -0.95 1.96
CA ILE A 54 -20.04 -1.57 2.59
C ILE A 54 -20.53 -2.18 3.91
N ASN A 55 -20.23 -3.45 4.16
CA ASN A 55 -20.72 -4.14 5.35
C ASN A 55 -19.95 -3.76 6.64
N VAL A 56 -19.82 -2.46 6.88
CA VAL A 56 -19.26 -1.87 8.09
C VAL A 56 -20.29 -0.92 8.69
N PRO A 57 -20.71 -1.13 9.95
CA PRO A 57 -21.58 -0.21 10.66
C PRO A 57 -20.94 1.18 10.75
N LEU A 58 -21.72 2.24 10.50
CA LEU A 58 -21.25 3.62 10.67
C LEU A 58 -20.71 3.86 12.08
N GLN A 59 -21.35 3.25 13.09
CA GLN A 59 -20.90 3.31 14.48
C GLN A 59 -19.45 2.84 14.64
N ARG A 60 -19.04 1.77 13.96
CA ARG A 60 -17.67 1.25 14.02
C ARG A 60 -16.68 2.24 13.43
N ALA A 61 -17.01 2.83 12.28
CA ALA A 61 -16.14 3.80 11.61
C ALA A 61 -15.96 5.09 12.44
N LEU A 62 -17.04 5.60 13.07
CA LEU A 62 -16.96 6.76 13.95
C LEU A 62 -16.16 6.47 15.23
N GLN A 63 -16.22 5.23 15.76
CA GLN A 63 -15.39 4.82 16.89
C GLN A 63 -13.89 4.87 16.59
N ASP A 64 -13.47 4.60 15.35
CA ASP A 64 -12.07 4.76 14.94
C ASP A 64 -11.61 6.22 15.06
N LEU A 65 -12.45 7.16 14.59
CA LEU A 65 -12.18 8.60 14.71
C LEU A 65 -12.11 9.06 16.18
N ILE A 66 -13.09 8.66 16.99
CA ILE A 66 -13.17 9.02 18.42
C ILE A 66 -11.95 8.49 19.17
N THR A 67 -11.56 7.24 18.90
CA THR A 67 -10.40 6.60 19.54
C THR A 67 -9.12 7.34 19.19
N TRP A 68 -8.89 7.59 17.89
CA TRP A 68 -7.70 8.29 17.42
C TRP A 68 -7.64 9.73 17.96
N ALA A 69 -8.76 10.47 17.94
CA ALA A 69 -8.84 11.83 18.46
C ALA A 69 -8.52 11.91 19.96
N GLY A 70 -8.91 10.89 20.74
CA GLY A 70 -8.56 10.82 22.17
C GLY A 70 -7.07 10.71 22.44
N THR A 71 -6.31 10.13 21.50
CA THR A 71 -4.84 10.07 21.57
C THR A 71 -4.15 11.29 20.96
N HIS A 72 -4.91 12.16 20.27
CA HIS A 72 -4.43 13.37 19.61
C HIS A 72 -5.32 14.57 19.99
N PRO A 73 -5.32 15.00 21.26
CA PRO A 73 -6.25 16.02 21.76
C PRO A 73 -6.08 17.39 21.12
N ASP A 74 -4.95 17.67 20.48
CA ASP A 74 -4.72 18.94 19.78
C ASP A 74 -5.26 18.95 18.34
N GLU A 75 -5.69 17.80 17.81
CA GLU A 75 -6.20 17.67 16.44
C GLU A 75 -7.71 17.97 16.38
N LEU A 76 -8.15 18.46 15.23
CA LEU A 76 -9.58 18.60 14.91
C LEU A 76 -9.90 17.69 13.73
N LEU A 77 -10.82 16.75 13.94
CA LEU A 77 -11.33 15.89 12.87
C LEU A 77 -12.66 16.45 12.36
N LEU A 78 -12.81 16.50 11.04
CA LEU A 78 -14.05 16.91 10.39
C LEU A 78 -14.78 15.70 9.82
N VAL A 79 -16.08 15.57 10.10
CA VAL A 79 -16.94 14.54 9.53
C VAL A 79 -18.05 15.21 8.74
N GLN A 80 -18.06 14.95 7.44
CA GLN A 80 -19.08 15.41 6.51
C GLN A 80 -20.02 14.25 6.18
N TYR A 81 -21.31 14.39 6.51
CA TYR A 81 -22.33 13.46 6.06
C TYR A 81 -22.90 13.88 4.71
N GLN A 82 -23.01 12.94 3.78
CA GLN A 82 -23.69 13.20 2.49
C GLN A 82 -24.27 11.95 1.85
N GLN A 83 -25.13 12.19 0.84
CA GLN A 83 -25.69 11.18 -0.05
C GLN A 83 -26.24 9.94 0.67
N TYR A 84 -27.30 10.09 1.45
CA TYR A 84 -27.89 9.00 2.24
C TYR A 84 -28.54 7.91 1.37
N LEU A 85 -28.62 6.68 1.88
CA LEU A 85 -29.26 5.55 1.18
C LEU A 85 -30.29 4.82 2.08
N PRO A 86 -31.61 5.01 1.88
CA PRO A 86 -32.22 5.94 0.94
C PRO A 86 -32.07 7.41 1.38
N ASP A 87 -32.17 8.35 0.45
CA ASP A 87 -32.12 9.78 0.77
C ASP A 87 -33.46 10.27 1.32
N THR A 88 -33.68 9.99 2.61
CA THR A 88 -34.90 10.36 3.34
C THR A 88 -34.54 11.01 4.67
N GLU A 89 -35.40 11.92 5.16
CA GLU A 89 -35.26 12.54 6.48
C GLU A 89 -35.16 11.53 7.62
N GLU A 90 -35.85 10.38 7.48
CA GLU A 90 -35.72 9.27 8.42
C GLU A 90 -34.30 8.72 8.45
N CYS A 91 -33.69 8.44 7.29
CA CYS A 91 -32.32 7.93 7.27
C CYS A 91 -31.31 8.95 7.79
N ARG A 92 -31.49 10.24 7.47
CA ARG A 92 -30.68 11.34 8.03
C ARG A 92 -30.74 11.38 9.55
N ARG A 93 -31.96 11.27 10.10
CA ARG A 93 -32.19 11.19 11.55
C ARG A 93 -31.49 9.97 12.16
N GLU A 94 -31.54 8.81 11.53
CA GLU A 94 -30.85 7.61 12.06
C GLU A 94 -29.32 7.73 12.01
N VAL A 95 -28.74 8.35 10.96
CA VAL A 95 -27.30 8.69 10.92
C VAL A 95 -26.93 9.66 12.05
N GLY A 96 -27.76 10.67 12.29
CA GLY A 96 -27.64 11.59 13.42
C GLY A 96 -27.67 10.85 14.78
N ASN A 97 -28.65 9.96 14.97
CA ASN A 97 -28.79 9.16 16.19
C ASN A 97 -27.54 8.31 16.47
N VAL A 98 -26.95 7.69 15.45
CA VAL A 98 -25.70 6.92 15.61
C VAL A 98 -24.57 7.83 16.14
N SER A 99 -24.43 9.03 15.57
CA SER A 99 -23.43 10.01 16.00
C SER A 99 -23.63 10.47 17.45
N GLU A 100 -24.85 10.88 17.78
CA GLU A 100 -25.21 11.33 19.14
C GLU A 100 -25.03 10.21 20.18
N SER A 101 -25.33 8.96 19.82
CA SER A 101 -25.14 7.81 20.71
C SER A 101 -23.67 7.55 21.08
N LEU A 102 -22.73 8.04 20.26
CA LEU A 102 -21.30 7.99 20.51
C LEU A 102 -20.76 9.24 21.22
N GLY A 103 -21.64 10.18 21.59
CA GLY A 103 -21.27 11.43 22.24
C GLY A 103 -20.72 12.49 21.27
N LEU A 104 -20.96 12.34 19.96
CA LEU A 104 -20.67 13.40 18.99
C LEU A 104 -21.71 14.51 19.07
N MET A 105 -21.32 15.71 18.66
CA MET A 105 -22.25 16.83 18.51
C MET A 105 -23.31 16.56 17.43
N LYS A 106 -24.44 17.27 17.50
CA LYS A 106 -25.42 17.31 16.41
C LYS A 106 -24.80 17.92 15.17
N SER A 107 -25.12 17.39 13.99
CA SER A 107 -24.63 17.92 12.72
C SER A 107 -25.21 19.32 12.43
N PHE A 108 -24.38 20.18 11.83
CA PHE A 108 -24.87 21.34 11.09
C PHE A 108 -25.48 20.91 9.75
N GLY A 109 -26.57 21.53 9.31
CA GLY A 109 -27.27 21.26 8.05
C GLY A 109 -28.31 20.14 8.09
N GLY A 110 -28.27 19.31 9.13
CA GLY A 110 -29.25 18.24 9.36
C GLY A 110 -30.48 18.67 10.15
N SER A 111 -31.05 17.70 10.86
CA SER A 111 -32.09 17.95 11.87
C SER A 111 -31.59 18.67 13.14
N GLY A 112 -30.28 18.95 13.21
CA GLY A 112 -29.60 19.61 14.31
C GLY A 112 -29.60 21.13 14.18
N MET A 113 -28.48 21.68 13.71
CA MET A 113 -28.22 23.13 13.64
C MET A 113 -28.27 23.64 12.19
N PRO A 114 -28.76 24.85 11.91
CA PRO A 114 -28.79 25.42 10.56
C PRO A 114 -27.38 25.76 10.04
N CYS A 115 -27.14 25.64 8.73
CA CYS A 115 -25.83 25.94 8.13
C CYS A 115 -25.38 27.40 8.32
N ASP A 116 -26.30 28.35 8.48
CA ASP A 116 -25.97 29.77 8.69
C ASP A 116 -25.17 30.00 9.99
N GLU A 117 -25.29 29.09 10.96
CA GLU A 117 -24.50 29.13 12.20
C GLU A 117 -23.04 28.73 12.00
N LEU A 118 -22.66 28.17 10.84
CA LEU A 118 -21.25 27.98 10.48
C LEU A 118 -20.54 29.31 10.21
N ARG A 119 -21.29 30.36 9.82
CA ARG A 119 -20.72 31.64 9.43
C ARG A 119 -20.02 32.30 10.62
N GLY A 120 -18.72 32.53 10.45
CA GLY A 120 -17.88 33.19 11.47
C GLY A 120 -17.39 32.26 12.57
N LEU A 121 -17.67 30.94 12.51
CA LEU A 121 -17.05 29.99 13.42
C LEU A 121 -15.54 29.94 13.18
N THR A 122 -14.79 30.07 14.25
CA THR A 122 -13.34 29.85 14.23
C THR A 122 -13.02 28.35 14.42
N VAL A 123 -11.78 27.96 14.13
CA VAL A 123 -11.28 26.61 14.45
C VAL A 123 -11.39 26.32 15.96
N GLY A 124 -11.22 27.33 16.81
CA GLY A 124 -11.39 27.21 18.26
C GLY A 124 -12.84 26.94 18.67
N ASP A 125 -13.80 27.55 17.97
CA ASP A 125 -15.22 27.26 18.16
C ASP A 125 -15.57 25.85 17.71
N ALA A 126 -15.05 25.42 16.55
CA ALA A 126 -15.23 24.05 16.06
C ALA A 126 -14.67 23.00 17.04
N LYS A 127 -13.46 23.21 17.58
CA LYS A 127 -12.90 22.35 18.63
C LYS A 127 -13.76 22.31 19.89
N ARG A 128 -14.27 23.46 20.33
CA ARG A 128 -15.13 23.54 21.53
C ARG A 128 -16.46 22.79 21.32
N LEU A 129 -17.08 22.96 20.16
CA LEU A 129 -18.35 22.30 19.81
C LEU A 129 -18.16 20.79 19.60
N GLY A 130 -17.06 20.38 18.97
CA GLY A 130 -16.74 18.98 18.69
C GLY A 130 -16.02 18.25 19.82
N ARG A 131 -15.96 18.81 21.02
CA ARG A 131 -15.17 18.25 22.13
C ARG A 131 -15.74 16.90 22.62
N LEU A 132 -14.88 15.90 22.67
CA LEU A 132 -15.19 14.56 23.15
C LEU A 132 -14.87 14.39 24.64
N ALA A 133 -15.51 13.41 25.28
CA ALA A 133 -15.26 13.07 26.68
C ALA A 133 -13.82 12.57 26.95
N ASN A 134 -13.15 12.01 25.93
CA ASN A 134 -11.77 11.55 26.01
C ASN A 134 -10.73 12.64 25.69
N GLY A 135 -11.17 13.89 25.48
CA GLY A 135 -10.29 15.04 25.23
C GLY A 135 -10.05 15.40 23.77
N GLY A 136 -10.38 14.51 22.82
CA GLY A 136 -10.26 14.78 21.37
C GLY A 136 -11.35 15.70 20.82
N HIS A 137 -11.25 16.05 19.53
CA HIS A 137 -12.22 16.90 18.84
C HIS A 137 -12.71 16.30 17.51
N VAL A 138 -14.02 16.10 17.39
CA VAL A 138 -14.69 15.66 16.15
C VAL A 138 -15.86 16.60 15.87
N PHE A 139 -15.77 17.35 14.78
CA PHE A 139 -16.78 18.31 14.35
C PHE A 139 -17.58 17.75 13.17
N VAL A 140 -18.91 17.79 13.27
CA VAL A 140 -19.82 17.09 12.35
C VAL A 140 -20.71 18.08 11.62
N PHE A 141 -20.82 17.94 10.31
CA PHE A 141 -21.74 18.72 9.47
C PHE A 141 -22.25 17.89 8.29
N GLU A 142 -23.33 18.34 7.66
CA GLU A 142 -23.90 17.71 6.47
C GLU A 142 -23.53 18.50 5.22
N ALA A 143 -23.28 17.81 4.12
CA ALA A 143 -23.09 18.43 2.82
C ALA A 143 -24.40 19.01 2.28
N GLY A 144 -24.31 19.64 1.10
CA GLY A 144 -25.44 20.30 0.46
C GLY A 144 -25.45 21.78 0.86
N ASN A 145 -26.38 22.19 1.72
CA ASN A 145 -26.53 23.61 2.05
C ASN A 145 -25.35 24.18 2.86
N CYS A 146 -24.57 23.35 3.57
CA CYS A 146 -23.42 23.83 4.35
C CYS A 146 -22.11 23.83 3.57
N THR A 147 -22.08 23.24 2.37
CA THR A 147 -20.87 23.05 1.57
C THR A 147 -21.01 23.62 0.17
N LEU A 148 -19.92 24.05 -0.42
CA LEU A 148 -19.83 24.34 -1.85
C LEU A 148 -18.86 23.34 -2.50
N GLY A 149 -19.43 22.31 -3.12
CA GLY A 149 -18.69 21.34 -3.92
C GLY A 149 -18.15 21.97 -5.19
N ARG A 150 -16.87 21.73 -5.50
CA ARG A 150 -16.18 22.19 -6.70
C ARG A 150 -15.29 21.09 -7.28
N GLY A 151 -15.14 21.11 -8.60
CA GLY A 151 -14.24 20.24 -9.35
C GLY A 151 -14.80 18.83 -9.51
N ASP A 152 -14.86 18.37 -10.75
CA ASP A 152 -15.01 16.97 -11.13
C ASP A 152 -14.23 16.81 -12.43
N VAL A 153 -13.04 16.19 -12.38
CA VAL A 153 -12.31 15.82 -13.59
C VAL A 153 -12.32 14.31 -13.68
N GLU A 154 -12.96 13.83 -14.73
CA GLU A 154 -13.07 12.40 -14.98
C GLU A 154 -11.76 11.83 -15.52
N CYS A 155 -11.46 10.59 -15.12
CA CYS A 155 -10.23 9.95 -15.52
C CYS A 155 -10.24 9.55 -17.01
N TYR A 156 -11.36 9.01 -17.50
CA TYR A 156 -11.45 8.38 -18.81
C TYR A 156 -12.45 9.12 -19.71
N THR A 157 -12.09 10.26 -20.30
CA THR A 157 -13.05 10.99 -21.14
C THR A 157 -13.22 10.34 -22.50
N LYS A 158 -14.47 10.21 -22.98
CA LYS A 158 -14.74 9.85 -24.37
C LYS A 158 -14.43 11.05 -25.26
N GLU A 159 -13.48 10.92 -26.20
CA GLU A 159 -13.33 11.92 -27.25
C GLU A 159 -14.63 12.01 -28.07
N SER A 160 -15.16 13.21 -28.22
CA SER A 160 -16.48 13.45 -28.81
C SER A 160 -16.54 13.21 -30.33
N ASP A 161 -15.39 12.97 -30.99
CA ASP A 161 -15.30 12.97 -32.45
C ASP A 161 -14.66 11.68 -33.00
N GLY A 162 -15.44 10.59 -33.03
CA GLY A 162 -15.12 9.39 -33.83
C GLY A 162 -15.49 8.08 -33.14
N ASP A 163 -16.03 7.12 -33.89
CA ASP A 163 -16.50 5.80 -33.42
C ASP A 163 -15.42 4.90 -32.77
N ALA A 164 -14.19 5.37 -32.58
CA ALA A 164 -13.14 4.67 -31.85
C ALA A 164 -13.02 5.26 -30.45
N LEU A 165 -13.41 4.47 -29.44
CA LEU A 165 -13.16 4.78 -28.03
C LEU A 165 -11.64 4.83 -27.78
N SER A 166 -11.02 6.00 -27.90
CA SER A 166 -9.68 6.27 -27.39
C SER A 166 -9.80 6.54 -25.89
N TYR A 167 -9.33 5.60 -25.07
CA TYR A 167 -9.19 5.83 -23.64
C TYR A 167 -7.81 6.40 -23.38
N GLU A 168 -7.72 7.70 -23.07
CA GLU A 168 -6.49 8.26 -22.52
C GLU A 168 -6.35 7.83 -21.05
N PRO A 169 -5.27 7.13 -20.67
CA PRO A 169 -5.08 6.73 -19.28
C PRO A 169 -4.69 7.93 -18.40
N CYS A 170 -5.08 7.89 -17.13
CA CYS A 170 -4.68 8.89 -16.13
C CYS A 170 -3.22 8.83 -15.71
N PHE A 171 -2.49 7.80 -16.11
CA PHE A 171 -1.09 7.60 -15.74
C PHE A 171 -0.13 8.02 -16.83
N ALA A 172 1.06 8.45 -16.41
CA ALA A 172 2.11 8.95 -17.28
C ALA A 172 2.69 7.88 -18.20
N ASP A 173 3.09 8.28 -19.41
CA ASP A 173 3.85 7.48 -20.37
C ASP A 173 5.39 7.56 -20.15
N GLY A 174 5.82 8.18 -19.04
CA GLY A 174 7.22 8.32 -18.66
C GLY A 174 7.83 9.72 -18.85
N HIS A 175 7.07 10.72 -19.35
CA HIS A 175 7.58 12.06 -19.66
C HIS A 175 7.02 13.22 -18.81
N GLY A 176 6.23 12.96 -17.76
CA GLY A 176 5.63 14.02 -16.93
C GLY A 176 4.29 13.59 -16.33
N PRO A 177 3.44 14.52 -15.84
CA PRO A 177 2.05 14.20 -15.56
C PRO A 177 1.35 13.83 -16.88
N SER A 178 0.37 12.91 -16.83
CA SER A 178 -0.54 12.70 -17.97
C SER A 178 -1.29 14.00 -18.27
N VAL A 179 -1.86 14.11 -19.47
CA VAL A 179 -2.70 15.27 -19.85
C VAL A 179 -3.82 15.46 -18.82
N LYS A 180 -4.45 14.37 -18.36
CA LYS A 180 -5.52 14.39 -17.36
C LYS A 180 -5.06 14.81 -15.97
N VAL A 181 -3.88 14.39 -15.52
CA VAL A 181 -3.31 14.87 -14.25
C VAL A 181 -3.01 16.37 -14.34
N LYS A 182 -2.47 16.83 -15.47
CA LYS A 182 -2.20 18.24 -15.67
C LYS A 182 -3.50 19.05 -15.67
N GLU A 183 -4.52 18.60 -16.40
CA GLU A 183 -5.86 19.20 -16.43
C GLU A 183 -6.44 19.30 -15.01
N MET A 184 -6.44 18.21 -14.26
CA MET A 184 -6.87 18.18 -12.85
C MET A 184 -6.13 19.23 -12.00
N VAL A 185 -4.80 19.25 -12.05
CA VAL A 185 -4.00 20.17 -11.22
C VAL A 185 -4.21 21.63 -11.63
N ASP A 186 -4.29 21.93 -12.92
CA ASP A 186 -4.57 23.27 -13.43
C ASP A 186 -5.98 23.74 -13.00
N THR A 187 -6.99 22.86 -13.07
CA THR A 187 -8.34 23.13 -12.56
C THR A 187 -8.34 23.37 -11.04
N LEU A 188 -7.57 22.60 -10.26
CA LEU A 188 -7.47 22.83 -8.82
C LEU A 188 -6.86 24.21 -8.52
N ILE A 189 -5.81 24.61 -9.23
CA ILE A 189 -5.21 25.95 -9.10
C ILE A 189 -6.25 27.04 -9.38
N GLU A 190 -7.03 26.90 -10.46
CA GLU A 190 -8.11 27.85 -10.79
C GLU A 190 -9.15 27.90 -9.67
N LEU A 191 -9.68 26.75 -9.23
CA LEU A 191 -10.72 26.68 -8.21
C LEU A 191 -10.27 27.22 -6.84
N PHE A 192 -8.98 27.10 -6.51
CA PHE A 192 -8.40 27.64 -5.29
C PHE A 192 -7.89 29.07 -5.42
N SER A 193 -7.87 29.64 -6.62
CA SER A 193 -7.61 31.08 -6.82
C SER A 193 -8.85 31.92 -6.49
N ASP A 194 -10.04 31.32 -6.57
CA ASP A 194 -11.28 31.97 -6.19
C ASP A 194 -11.41 32.12 -4.67
N ALA A 195 -11.82 33.31 -4.23
CA ALA A 195 -12.14 33.55 -2.83
C ALA A 195 -13.23 32.58 -2.32
N PRO A 196 -13.18 32.17 -1.04
CA PRO A 196 -14.26 31.41 -0.41
C PRO A 196 -15.58 32.18 -0.49
N PRO A 197 -16.74 31.49 -0.55
CA PRO A 197 -18.03 32.15 -0.64
C PRO A 197 -18.32 32.95 0.64
N GLU A 198 -18.83 34.18 0.49
CA GLU A 198 -19.19 35.05 1.62
C GLU A 198 -20.37 34.52 2.45
N ASP A 199 -21.11 33.55 1.92
CA ASP A 199 -22.27 32.96 2.59
C ASP A 199 -21.89 32.06 3.78
N GLY A 200 -20.60 31.75 3.97
CA GLY A 200 -20.08 30.98 5.10
C GLY A 200 -20.10 29.46 4.88
N ARG A 201 -20.43 28.99 3.67
CA ARG A 201 -20.32 27.56 3.34
C ARG A 201 -18.86 27.11 3.28
N ILE A 202 -18.63 25.87 3.72
CA ILE A 202 -17.33 25.22 3.64
C ILE A 202 -17.06 24.84 2.18
N THR A 203 -15.96 25.30 1.61
CA THR A 203 -15.54 24.87 0.26
C THR A 203 -14.98 23.46 0.32
N THR A 204 -15.46 22.60 -0.57
CA THR A 204 -14.97 21.22 -0.71
C THR A 204 -14.61 20.99 -2.17
N THR A 205 -13.37 20.63 -2.43
CA THR A 205 -12.86 20.43 -3.80
C THR A 205 -12.46 18.97 -3.97
N ALA A 206 -13.02 18.30 -4.96
CA ALA A 206 -12.61 16.94 -5.30
C ALA A 206 -11.31 16.98 -6.11
N ALA A 207 -10.28 16.31 -5.61
CA ALA A 207 -8.99 16.10 -6.24
C ALA A 207 -8.71 14.59 -6.28
N HIS A 208 -9.69 13.86 -6.81
CA HIS A 208 -9.69 12.42 -6.89
C HIS A 208 -10.33 11.97 -8.20
N TRP A 209 -10.04 10.75 -8.62
CA TRP A 209 -10.66 10.21 -9.82
C TRP A 209 -12.13 9.88 -9.57
N GLN A 210 -12.93 10.05 -10.60
CA GLN A 210 -14.31 9.60 -10.63
C GLN A 210 -14.54 8.77 -11.89
N TYR A 211 -15.42 7.79 -11.76
CA TYR A 211 -15.86 6.96 -12.86
C TYR A 211 -17.35 7.08 -13.08
N ASP A 212 -17.75 7.21 -14.34
CA ASP A 212 -19.14 7.08 -14.77
C ASP A 212 -19.42 5.66 -15.33
N PHE A 213 -20.68 5.41 -15.70
CA PHE A 213 -21.08 4.13 -16.29
C PHE A 213 -20.49 3.89 -17.69
N ASN A 214 -20.12 4.94 -18.43
CA ASN A 214 -19.58 4.83 -19.79
C ASN A 214 -18.12 4.39 -19.77
N GLN A 215 -17.40 4.73 -18.70
CA GLN A 215 -15.98 4.39 -18.49
C GLN A 215 -15.77 2.95 -18.02
N PHE A 216 -16.86 2.26 -17.65
CA PHE A 216 -16.85 0.89 -17.19
C PHE A 216 -16.09 -0.06 -18.11
N ASN A 217 -16.30 0.06 -19.43
CA ASN A 217 -15.64 -0.80 -20.40
C ASN A 217 -14.13 -0.56 -20.39
N GLY A 218 -13.69 0.70 -20.44
CA GLY A 218 -12.27 1.05 -20.38
C GLY A 218 -11.61 0.55 -19.10
N ILE A 219 -12.23 0.75 -17.93
CA ILE A 219 -11.68 0.28 -16.66
C ILE A 219 -11.60 -1.25 -16.61
N THR A 220 -12.61 -1.94 -17.16
CA THR A 220 -12.64 -3.42 -17.24
C THR A 220 -11.53 -3.93 -18.16
N GLU A 221 -11.42 -3.36 -19.36
CA GLU A 221 -10.42 -3.69 -20.38
C GLU A 221 -8.99 -3.46 -19.87
N HIS A 222 -8.75 -2.33 -19.21
CA HIS A 222 -7.44 -2.01 -18.61
C HIS A 222 -7.20 -2.72 -17.28
N HIS A 223 -8.23 -3.38 -16.73
CA HIS A 223 -8.24 -3.92 -15.39
C HIS A 223 -7.77 -2.89 -14.33
N SER A 224 -8.23 -1.64 -14.44
CA SER A 224 -7.89 -0.60 -13.47
C SER A 224 -8.83 -0.55 -12.25
N SER A 225 -8.58 0.37 -11.33
CA SER A 225 -9.38 0.71 -10.16
C SER A 225 -9.03 2.12 -9.69
N LEU A 226 -9.90 2.79 -8.92
CA LEU A 226 -9.64 4.15 -8.43
C LEU A 226 -8.29 4.24 -7.70
N LEU A 227 -8.01 3.25 -6.85
CA LEU A 227 -6.74 3.16 -6.12
C LEU A 227 -5.52 3.00 -7.03
N MET A 228 -5.66 2.24 -8.12
CA MET A 228 -4.58 2.07 -9.10
C MET A 228 -4.37 3.35 -9.89
N ASP A 229 -5.45 3.95 -10.40
CA ASP A 229 -5.34 5.17 -11.20
C ASP A 229 -4.77 6.32 -10.37
N GLU A 230 -5.14 6.46 -9.09
CA GLU A 230 -4.51 7.43 -8.19
C GLU A 230 -3.01 7.17 -8.03
N TYR A 231 -2.64 5.92 -7.76
CA TYR A 231 -1.24 5.55 -7.54
C TYR A 231 -0.37 5.73 -8.79
N PHE A 232 -0.88 5.36 -9.96
CA PHE A 232 -0.13 5.43 -11.22
C PHE A 232 -0.16 6.83 -11.85
N SER A 233 -1.20 7.63 -11.60
CA SER A 233 -1.24 9.03 -12.02
C SER A 233 -0.24 9.88 -11.23
N ASN A 234 0.15 9.42 -10.03
CA ASN A 234 0.99 10.16 -9.12
C ASN A 234 0.36 11.53 -8.77
N LEU A 235 -0.97 11.62 -8.77
CA LEU A 235 -1.73 12.87 -8.69
C LEU A 235 -1.40 13.64 -7.40
N HIS A 236 -1.36 12.97 -6.25
CA HIS A 236 -0.98 13.61 -4.97
C HIS A 236 0.38 14.31 -4.99
N TYR A 237 1.37 13.77 -5.70
CA TYR A 237 2.66 14.42 -5.85
C TYR A 237 2.55 15.72 -6.62
N TRP A 238 1.80 15.73 -7.72
CA TRP A 238 1.61 16.90 -8.55
C TRP A 238 0.79 17.98 -7.84
N ILE A 239 -0.24 17.59 -7.10
CA ILE A 239 -0.99 18.48 -6.21
C ILE A 239 -0.04 19.11 -5.19
N ALA A 240 0.74 18.31 -4.46
CA ALA A 240 1.67 18.82 -3.44
C ALA A 240 2.76 19.73 -4.03
N ALA A 241 3.22 19.45 -5.26
CA ALA A 241 4.20 20.27 -5.96
C ALA A 241 3.65 21.64 -6.37
N LYS A 242 2.33 21.74 -6.57
CA LYS A 242 1.62 22.95 -7.02
C LYS A 242 0.80 23.65 -5.93
N MET A 243 0.83 23.13 -4.71
CA MET A 243 0.03 23.64 -3.60
C MET A 243 0.37 25.08 -3.20
N ASP A 244 1.59 25.53 -3.45
CA ASP A 244 2.04 26.91 -3.19
C ASP A 244 1.35 27.92 -4.14
N GLU A 245 0.74 27.45 -5.24
CA GLU A 245 -0.03 28.26 -6.21
C GLU A 245 -1.53 28.31 -5.89
N MET A 246 -2.02 27.57 -4.88
CA MET A 246 -3.44 27.43 -4.55
C MET A 246 -3.84 28.34 -3.38
N GLU A 247 -4.46 29.50 -3.58
CA GLU A 247 -4.61 30.51 -2.51
C GLU A 247 -5.60 30.14 -1.37
N HIS A 248 -6.75 29.57 -1.71
CA HIS A 248 -7.89 29.42 -0.80
C HIS A 248 -8.33 27.95 -0.64
N ILE A 249 -7.42 27.12 -0.12
CA ILE A 249 -7.68 25.69 0.10
C ILE A 249 -8.70 25.49 1.23
N GLY A 250 -9.88 24.95 0.87
CA GLY A 250 -10.89 24.46 1.82
C GLY A 250 -10.63 23.00 2.21
N LEU A 251 -11.64 22.14 2.06
CA LEU A 251 -11.47 20.70 2.16
C LEU A 251 -11.04 20.12 0.80
N LEU A 252 -9.94 19.40 0.78
CA LEU A 252 -9.42 18.73 -0.41
C LEU A 252 -9.74 17.23 -0.31
N GLY A 253 -10.65 16.75 -1.16
CA GLY A 253 -11.02 15.34 -1.23
C GLY A 253 -10.02 14.57 -2.09
N LEU A 254 -9.42 13.53 -1.53
CA LEU A 254 -8.37 12.73 -2.17
C LEU A 254 -8.80 11.26 -2.22
N ASP A 255 -8.40 10.53 -3.27
CA ASP A 255 -8.44 9.06 -3.27
C ASP A 255 -7.13 8.52 -2.71
N ASN A 256 -7.15 7.33 -2.09
CA ASN A 256 -5.95 6.68 -1.56
C ASN A 256 -5.01 7.61 -0.77
N VAL A 257 -5.49 8.26 0.29
CA VAL A 257 -4.70 9.22 1.09
C VAL A 257 -3.37 8.65 1.61
N CYS A 258 -3.26 7.32 1.74
CA CYS A 258 -2.01 6.66 2.11
C CYS A 258 -0.92 6.68 1.03
N ASP A 259 -1.25 7.03 -0.21
CA ASP A 259 -0.24 7.35 -1.22
C ASP A 259 0.17 8.82 -1.12
N ARG A 260 1.13 9.15 -0.27
CA ARG A 260 1.68 10.51 -0.12
C ARG A 260 0.72 11.57 0.44
N GLY A 261 -0.37 11.21 1.10
CA GLY A 261 -1.21 12.18 1.82
C GLY A 261 -0.44 12.96 2.89
N LEU A 262 0.53 12.34 3.55
CA LEU A 262 1.44 13.03 4.48
C LEU A 262 2.25 14.16 3.82
N LEU A 263 2.61 14.02 2.54
CA LEU A 263 3.31 15.08 1.81
C LEU A 263 2.42 16.32 1.64
N ILE A 264 1.14 16.10 1.32
CA ILE A 264 0.13 17.17 1.22
C ILE A 264 -0.11 17.79 2.60
N TYR A 265 -0.30 16.96 3.63
CA TYR A 265 -0.53 17.42 5.00
C TYR A 265 0.64 18.28 5.52
N ASP A 266 1.88 17.83 5.34
CA ASP A 266 3.08 18.59 5.73
C ASP A 266 3.18 19.93 5.00
N LYS A 267 2.79 19.98 3.73
CA LYS A 267 2.75 21.22 2.93
C LYS A 267 1.71 22.19 3.48
N LEU A 268 0.52 21.71 3.85
CA LEU A 268 -0.52 22.52 4.48
C LEU A 268 -0.07 23.06 5.85
N LEU A 269 0.57 22.24 6.68
CA LEU A 269 1.08 22.67 7.98
C LEU A 269 2.13 23.78 7.86
N ARG A 270 3.11 23.62 6.97
CA ARG A 270 4.14 24.65 6.75
C ARG A 270 3.53 25.98 6.32
N ARG A 271 2.50 25.93 5.49
CA ARG A 271 1.81 27.13 5.04
C ARG A 271 1.09 27.85 6.19
N ILE A 272 0.51 27.10 7.13
CA ILE A 272 -0.06 27.68 8.36
C ILE A 272 1.05 28.33 9.18
N ASP A 273 2.18 27.66 9.38
CA ASP A 273 3.32 28.19 10.14
C ASP A 273 3.91 29.46 9.51
N ASP A 274 4.05 29.47 8.17
CA ASP A 274 4.52 30.63 7.42
C ASP A 274 3.54 31.80 7.55
N HIS A 275 2.23 31.53 7.49
CA HIS A 275 1.20 32.54 7.70
C HIS A 275 1.26 33.12 9.11
N LEU A 276 1.31 32.27 10.15
CA LEU A 276 1.42 32.70 11.55
C LEU A 276 2.71 33.49 11.81
N SER A 277 3.82 33.06 11.22
CA SER A 277 5.11 33.77 11.30
C SER A 277 5.08 35.13 10.63
N SER A 278 4.30 35.29 9.55
CA SER A 278 4.11 36.58 8.87
C SER A 278 3.27 37.56 9.70
N LEU A 279 2.29 37.06 10.46
CA LEU A 279 1.45 37.86 11.35
C LEU A 279 2.25 38.40 12.54
N ASP A 280 3.11 37.58 13.16
CA ASP A 280 3.96 38.02 14.28
C ASP A 280 4.95 39.13 13.85
N ARG A 281 5.52 39.03 12.64
CA ARG A 281 6.40 40.09 12.10
C ARG A 281 5.67 41.39 11.79
N SER A 282 4.40 41.34 11.40
CA SER A 282 3.60 42.55 11.16
C SER A 282 3.11 43.21 12.46
N ALA A 283 2.90 42.42 13.52
CA ALA A 283 2.57 42.92 14.86
C ALA A 283 3.74 43.64 15.56
N ILE A 284 4.99 43.34 15.20
CA ILE A 284 6.19 43.97 15.81
C ILE A 284 6.44 45.41 15.31
N HIS A 285 5.76 45.87 14.24
CA HIS A 285 5.95 47.23 13.70
C HIS A 285 4.95 48.29 14.16
N TYR A 286 3.95 47.94 14.98
CA TYR A 286 2.99 48.89 15.54
C TYR A 286 2.68 48.51 16.98
N PHE A 287 3.42 49.07 17.94
CA PHE A 287 2.94 49.59 19.25
C PHE A 287 4.15 49.83 20.19
N PRO A 288 4.35 51.06 20.71
CA PRO A 288 5.26 51.28 21.82
C PRO A 288 4.65 50.69 23.10
N TYR A 289 5.45 49.85 23.77
CA TYR A 289 5.24 49.21 25.06
C TYR A 289 4.52 50.09 26.12
N ASP A 290 3.48 49.54 26.75
CA ASP A 290 3.26 49.71 28.19
C ASP A 290 2.93 48.34 28.82
N ARG A 291 3.81 47.87 29.70
CA ARG A 291 3.87 46.49 30.21
C ARG A 291 3.62 46.52 31.71
N ARG A 292 2.43 46.07 32.15
CA ARG A 292 2.21 45.55 33.50
C ARG A 292 1.46 44.23 33.42
N MET A 293 2.18 43.14 33.61
CA MET A 293 1.62 41.82 33.87
C MET A 293 1.57 41.57 35.38
N SER A 294 0.41 41.13 35.86
CA SER A 294 0.20 40.54 37.18
C SER A 294 0.25 39.03 37.03
N SER A 295 1.12 38.39 37.81
CA SER A 295 1.23 36.95 38.01
C SER A 295 0.19 36.47 39.01
N ASP A 296 -0.51 35.37 38.73
CA ASP A 296 -0.91 34.35 39.71
C ASP A 296 -1.45 33.09 38.98
N PRO A 297 -1.05 31.86 39.38
CA PRO A 297 -1.62 30.60 38.88
C PRO A 297 -2.65 29.99 39.85
N PRO A 298 -3.61 29.15 39.40
CA PRO A 298 -4.50 28.43 40.31
C PRO A 298 -4.01 26.99 40.61
N ASP A 299 -4.10 26.65 41.89
CA ASP A 299 -3.92 25.31 42.48
C ASP A 299 -5.02 24.32 42.02
N TYR A 300 -4.63 23.07 41.74
CA TYR A 300 -5.53 21.92 41.53
C TYR A 300 -5.38 20.91 42.67
N HIS A 301 -6.47 20.66 43.40
CA HIS A 301 -6.59 19.58 44.38
C HIS A 301 -7.30 18.35 43.80
N ASN A 302 -6.69 17.18 44.03
CA ASN A 302 -7.17 15.82 43.74
C ASN A 302 -8.32 15.39 44.68
N THR A 303 -9.31 14.66 44.14
CA THR A 303 -10.12 13.69 44.89
C THR A 303 -10.39 12.45 44.04
N LEU A 304 -9.86 11.31 44.50
CA LEU A 304 -10.16 9.94 44.10
C LEU A 304 -11.26 9.41 45.02
N GLU A 305 -12.35 8.87 44.46
CA GLU A 305 -13.23 7.94 45.17
C GLU A 305 -13.53 6.73 44.28
N SER A 306 -13.03 5.57 44.73
CA SER A 306 -13.42 4.23 44.27
C SER A 306 -14.58 3.74 45.13
N SER A 307 -15.63 3.15 44.52
CA SER A 307 -16.59 2.34 45.27
C SER A 307 -16.80 0.97 44.62
N ASP A 308 -16.45 -0.05 45.42
CA ASP A 308 -16.66 -1.48 45.21
C ASP A 308 -18.15 -1.86 45.26
N LEU A 309 -18.57 -2.66 44.27
CA LEU A 309 -19.85 -3.37 44.27
C LEU A 309 -19.62 -4.87 44.43
N SER A 310 -19.78 -5.38 45.65
CA SER A 310 -20.12 -6.78 45.88
C SER A 310 -20.69 -7.00 47.29
N ARG A 311 -22.01 -7.21 47.37
CA ARG A 311 -22.64 -7.75 48.57
C ARG A 311 -23.66 -8.81 48.21
N GLY A 312 -23.32 -10.04 48.58
CA GLY A 312 -24.10 -11.26 48.37
C GLY A 312 -25.28 -11.39 49.32
N LEU A 313 -26.26 -12.15 48.83
CA LEU A 313 -27.52 -12.54 49.46
C LEU A 313 -27.33 -13.75 50.40
N ARG A 314 -27.87 -13.64 51.62
CA ARG A 314 -28.45 -14.69 52.51
C ARG A 314 -29.38 -13.92 53.48
N GLY A 315 -30.71 -14.12 53.54
CA GLY A 315 -31.46 -15.30 54.02
C GLY A 315 -31.88 -15.04 55.48
N GLY A 316 -33.11 -15.22 55.98
CA GLY A 316 -34.40 -15.68 55.46
C GLY A 316 -35.44 -15.66 56.60
N ASP A 317 -36.71 -15.90 56.25
CA ASP A 317 -37.84 -16.33 57.10
C ASP A 317 -38.95 -16.72 56.10
N GLY A 318 -39.69 -17.82 56.13
CA GLY A 318 -39.93 -18.89 57.07
C GLY A 318 -41.33 -19.42 56.73
N ARG A 319 -41.45 -20.55 56.03
CA ARG A 319 -42.68 -21.37 55.98
C ARG A 319 -42.41 -22.77 55.43
N LEU A 320 -42.61 -23.75 56.31
CA LEU A 320 -42.44 -25.17 56.12
C LEU A 320 -43.59 -25.75 55.29
N ILE A 321 -43.28 -26.38 54.15
CA ILE A 321 -44.15 -27.37 53.49
C ILE A 321 -43.43 -28.72 53.60
N PRO A 322 -44.01 -29.74 54.25
CA PRO A 322 -43.40 -31.06 54.36
C PRO A 322 -43.74 -31.90 53.14
N GLY A 323 -42.72 -32.25 52.34
CA GLY A 323 -42.85 -33.25 51.29
C GLY A 323 -42.02 -32.99 50.05
N HIS A 324 -40.67 -32.97 50.14
CA HIS A 324 -39.84 -33.11 48.94
C HIS A 324 -38.38 -33.53 49.25
N VAL A 325 -38.18 -34.63 49.98
CA VAL A 325 -36.81 -35.10 50.32
C VAL A 325 -36.05 -35.68 49.10
N ASP A 326 -36.74 -36.01 48.01
CA ASP A 326 -36.11 -36.59 46.80
C ASP A 326 -35.59 -35.57 45.75
N GLY A 327 -35.79 -34.27 45.98
CA GLY A 327 -35.45 -33.23 45.00
C GLY A 327 -33.97 -32.82 45.02
N GLU A 328 -33.37 -32.80 46.21
CA GLU A 328 -32.03 -32.24 46.41
C GLU A 328 -30.92 -33.24 46.03
N ALA A 329 -31.09 -34.51 46.38
CA ALA A 329 -30.21 -35.60 45.96
C ALA A 329 -30.20 -35.77 44.43
N ASN A 330 -31.35 -35.65 43.78
CA ASN A 330 -31.46 -35.71 42.33
C ASN A 330 -30.85 -34.48 41.64
N ARG A 331 -30.99 -33.27 42.20
CA ARG A 331 -30.29 -32.07 41.68
C ARG A 331 -28.78 -32.21 41.80
N LEU A 332 -28.26 -32.66 42.93
CA LEU A 332 -26.82 -32.88 43.13
C LEU A 332 -26.26 -33.92 42.16
N THR A 333 -27.02 -34.98 41.88
CA THR A 333 -26.60 -36.04 40.96
C THR A 333 -26.56 -35.54 39.51
N ARG A 334 -27.60 -34.83 39.04
CA ARG A 334 -27.63 -34.19 37.71
C ARG A 334 -26.54 -33.14 37.54
N ASN A 335 -26.21 -32.39 38.60
CA ASN A 335 -25.15 -31.39 38.56
C ASN A 335 -23.76 -32.05 38.49
N ARG A 336 -23.53 -33.14 39.23
CA ARG A 336 -22.31 -33.95 39.13
C ARG A 336 -22.14 -34.55 37.72
N GLU A 337 -23.22 -35.04 37.12
CA GLU A 337 -23.20 -35.61 35.77
C GLU A 337 -22.97 -34.53 34.70
N SER A 338 -23.63 -33.37 34.83
CA SER A 338 -23.41 -32.22 33.95
C SER A 338 -21.97 -31.69 34.03
N ALA A 339 -21.38 -31.68 35.23
CA ALA A 339 -19.99 -31.29 35.43
C ALA A 339 -19.01 -32.30 34.80
N ARG A 340 -19.32 -33.60 34.84
CA ARG A 340 -18.51 -34.64 34.16
C ARG A 340 -18.57 -34.50 32.64
N GLU A 341 -19.77 -34.32 32.08
CA GLU A 341 -19.95 -34.13 30.64
C GLU A 341 -19.32 -32.82 30.14
N SER A 342 -19.39 -31.75 30.94
CA SER A 342 -18.68 -30.49 30.64
C SER A 342 -17.16 -30.70 30.59
N ARG A 343 -16.58 -31.42 31.57
CA ARG A 343 -15.14 -31.74 31.59
C ARG A 343 -14.75 -32.62 30.39
N LYS A 344 -15.59 -33.58 30.01
CA LYS A 344 -15.35 -34.45 28.85
C LYS A 344 -15.33 -33.66 27.55
N ARG A 345 -16.31 -32.76 27.33
CA ARG A 345 -16.32 -31.87 26.17
C ARG A 345 -15.12 -30.94 26.12
N LYS A 346 -14.74 -30.35 27.27
CA LYS A 346 -13.56 -29.49 27.37
C LYS A 346 -12.27 -30.24 27.03
N LYS A 347 -12.15 -31.50 27.47
CA LYS A 347 -11.00 -32.36 27.15
C LYS A 347 -10.90 -32.65 25.65
N ILE A 348 -12.00 -33.06 25.02
CA ILE A 348 -12.04 -33.32 23.57
C ILE A 348 -11.69 -32.06 22.77
N TYR A 349 -12.19 -30.90 23.20
CA TYR A 349 -11.87 -29.63 22.54
C TYR A 349 -10.39 -29.24 22.69
N LEU A 350 -9.79 -29.48 23.87
CA LEU A 350 -8.36 -29.26 24.09
C LEU A 350 -7.50 -30.18 23.23
N GLU A 351 -7.81 -31.48 23.16
CA GLU A 351 -7.11 -32.44 22.31
C GLU A 351 -7.19 -32.04 20.82
N MET A 352 -8.35 -31.58 20.36
CA MET A 352 -8.53 -31.09 18.98
C MET A 352 -7.69 -29.82 18.70
N LEU A 353 -7.58 -28.93 19.68
CA LEU A 353 -6.75 -27.72 19.56
C LEU A 353 -5.26 -28.06 19.55
N GLU A 354 -4.81 -28.97 20.40
CA GLU A 354 -3.43 -29.45 20.44
C GLU A 354 -3.02 -30.07 19.10
N ASP A 355 -3.86 -30.93 18.53
CA ASP A 355 -3.65 -31.51 17.19
C ASP A 355 -3.56 -30.43 16.11
N LYS A 356 -4.40 -29.39 16.19
CA LYS A 356 -4.40 -28.29 15.22
C LYS A 356 -3.15 -27.42 15.35
N VAL A 357 -2.71 -27.11 16.58
CA VAL A 357 -1.48 -26.37 16.85
C VAL A 357 -0.26 -27.15 16.36
N GLN A 358 -0.23 -28.47 16.56
CA GLN A 358 0.85 -29.32 16.08
C GLN A 358 0.92 -29.34 14.54
N LYS A 359 -0.22 -29.47 13.86
CA LYS A 359 -0.30 -29.39 12.38
C LYS A 359 0.19 -28.05 11.86
N LEU A 360 -0.32 -26.95 12.41
CA LEU A 360 0.08 -25.60 12.00
C LEU A 360 1.55 -25.31 12.30
N SER A 361 2.08 -25.77 13.43
CA SER A 361 3.50 -25.59 13.76
C SER A 361 4.41 -26.34 12.80
N THR A 362 4.02 -27.55 12.39
CA THR A 362 4.73 -28.32 11.38
C THR A 362 4.71 -27.60 10.02
N GLU A 363 3.56 -27.05 9.64
CA GLU A 363 3.37 -26.33 8.38
C GLU A 363 4.15 -24.99 8.34
N VAL A 364 4.18 -24.24 9.44
CA VAL A 364 4.99 -23.03 9.59
C VAL A 364 6.49 -23.34 9.53
N ASN A 365 6.94 -24.39 10.21
CA ASN A 365 8.35 -24.78 10.15
C ASN A 365 8.74 -25.21 8.73
N ARG A 366 7.86 -25.94 8.03
CA ARG A 366 8.03 -26.30 6.63
C ARG A 366 8.11 -25.06 5.73
N MET A 367 7.24 -24.08 5.93
CA MET A 367 7.27 -22.79 5.21
C MET A 367 8.55 -21.98 5.48
N LYS A 368 9.05 -21.97 6.72
CA LYS A 368 10.31 -21.33 7.08
C LYS A 368 11.51 -22.04 6.44
N GLU A 369 11.48 -23.36 6.41
CA GLU A 369 12.51 -24.16 5.74
C GLU A 369 12.52 -23.86 4.23
N TYR A 370 11.35 -23.73 3.60
CA TYR A 370 11.24 -23.28 2.20
C TYR A 370 11.73 -21.87 1.94
N ALA A 371 11.46 -20.93 2.85
CA ALA A 371 12.00 -19.59 2.76
C ALA A 371 13.53 -19.59 2.88
N ALA A 372 14.10 -20.47 3.71
CA ALA A 372 15.54 -20.55 3.96
C ALA A 372 16.33 -21.26 2.86
N THR A 373 15.84 -22.37 2.31
CA THR A 373 16.56 -23.15 1.29
C THR A 373 16.23 -22.73 -0.13
N GLY A 374 15.14 -21.99 -0.33
CA GLY A 374 14.54 -21.76 -1.63
C GLY A 374 13.76 -22.97 -2.12
N LEU A 375 12.55 -22.73 -2.62
CA LEU A 375 11.88 -23.70 -3.47
C LEU A 375 12.64 -23.76 -4.80
N SER A 376 13.36 -24.85 -5.06
CA SER A 376 13.70 -25.18 -6.45
C SER A 376 12.38 -25.42 -7.18
N LEU A 377 12.21 -24.81 -8.35
CA LEU A 377 11.06 -25.02 -9.23
C LEU A 377 10.79 -26.53 -9.46
N GLU A 378 11.86 -27.33 -9.45
CA GLU A 378 11.81 -28.80 -9.57
C GLU A 378 11.17 -29.48 -8.35
N SER A 379 11.41 -28.97 -7.13
CA SER A 379 10.77 -29.50 -5.92
C SER A 379 9.26 -29.23 -5.93
N LEU A 380 8.86 -28.06 -6.44
CA LEU A 380 7.46 -27.69 -6.57
C LEU A 380 6.74 -28.57 -7.60
N ASP A 381 7.37 -28.80 -8.75
CA ASP A 381 6.84 -29.67 -9.79
C ASP A 381 6.70 -31.12 -9.29
N GLN A 382 7.71 -31.62 -8.55
CA GLN A 382 7.66 -32.97 -7.98
C GLN A 382 6.55 -33.12 -6.93
N GLU A 383 6.33 -32.10 -6.08
CA GLU A 383 5.24 -32.11 -5.11
C GLU A 383 3.87 -32.03 -5.80
N THR A 384 3.75 -31.18 -6.83
CA THR A 384 2.56 -31.10 -7.69
C THR A 384 2.22 -32.47 -8.29
N LYS A 385 3.23 -33.13 -8.88
CA LYS A 385 3.10 -34.46 -9.46
C LYS A 385 2.61 -35.49 -8.44
N ASN A 386 3.17 -35.46 -7.23
CA ASN A 386 2.75 -36.34 -6.14
C ASN A 386 1.28 -36.12 -5.74
N ASN A 387 0.88 -34.86 -5.58
CA ASN A 387 -0.50 -34.51 -5.21
C ASN A 387 -1.50 -34.86 -6.32
N VAL A 388 -1.15 -34.65 -7.58
CA VAL A 388 -1.98 -35.07 -8.73
C VAL A 388 -2.09 -36.60 -8.80
N ASN A 389 -1.02 -37.35 -8.52
CA ASN A 389 -1.09 -38.81 -8.46
C ASN A 389 -1.98 -39.32 -7.32
N GLN A 390 -1.98 -38.65 -6.16
CA GLN A 390 -2.91 -38.94 -5.07
C GLN A 390 -4.36 -38.66 -5.49
N LEU A 391 -4.61 -37.54 -6.17
CA LEU A 391 -5.92 -37.20 -6.71
C LEU A 391 -6.42 -38.26 -7.71
N ARG A 392 -5.55 -38.72 -8.62
CA ARG A 392 -5.88 -39.80 -9.57
C ARG A 392 -6.24 -41.10 -8.86
N ALA A 393 -5.43 -41.52 -7.89
CA ALA A 393 -5.70 -42.72 -7.11
C ALA A 393 -7.04 -42.65 -6.38
N ALA A 394 -7.37 -41.48 -5.80
CA ALA A 394 -8.65 -41.22 -5.15
C ALA A 394 -9.82 -41.35 -6.15
N VAL A 395 -9.71 -40.74 -7.33
CA VAL A 395 -10.73 -40.82 -8.39
C VAL A 395 -10.91 -42.26 -8.90
N SER A 396 -9.82 -42.99 -9.11
CA SER A 396 -9.84 -44.37 -9.62
C SER A 396 -10.39 -45.38 -8.60
N SER A 397 -10.19 -45.12 -7.30
CA SER A 397 -10.66 -46.03 -6.24
C SER A 397 -12.19 -46.10 -6.14
N GLY A 398 -12.92 -45.07 -6.60
CA GLY A 398 -14.38 -44.97 -6.50
C GLY A 398 -14.96 -44.88 -5.08
N ASN A 399 -14.15 -45.17 -4.06
CA ASN A 399 -14.53 -45.23 -2.65
C ASN A 399 -14.25 -43.93 -1.88
N THR A 400 -13.62 -42.95 -2.52
CA THR A 400 -13.29 -41.66 -1.90
C THR A 400 -14.53 -40.77 -1.86
N THR A 401 -14.78 -40.11 -0.73
CA THR A 401 -15.94 -39.24 -0.58
C THR A 401 -15.80 -37.96 -1.42
N SER A 402 -16.93 -37.37 -1.81
CA SER A 402 -16.96 -36.07 -2.51
C SER A 402 -16.25 -34.96 -1.73
N VAL A 403 -16.27 -35.01 -0.40
CA VAL A 403 -15.63 -34.04 0.49
C VAL A 403 -14.11 -34.17 0.44
N GLU A 404 -13.59 -35.40 0.50
CA GLU A 404 -12.15 -35.66 0.40
C GLU A 404 -11.60 -35.27 -0.98
N LEU A 405 -12.34 -35.58 -2.05
CA LEU A 405 -11.96 -35.17 -3.41
C LEU A 405 -11.91 -33.65 -3.56
N PHE A 406 -12.90 -32.93 -3.02
CA PHE A 406 -12.87 -31.47 -3.01
C PHE A 406 -11.71 -30.92 -2.19
N SER A 407 -11.40 -31.51 -1.03
CA SER A 407 -10.26 -31.10 -0.23
C SER A 407 -8.93 -31.27 -0.98
N LEU A 408 -8.77 -32.36 -1.74
CA LEU A 408 -7.56 -32.60 -2.55
C LEU A 408 -7.45 -31.59 -3.70
N VAL A 409 -8.55 -31.32 -4.40
CA VAL A 409 -8.61 -30.29 -5.46
C VAL A 409 -8.30 -28.90 -4.89
N ASP A 410 -8.93 -28.53 -3.78
CA ASP A 410 -8.72 -27.23 -3.15
C ASP A 410 -7.28 -27.08 -2.63
N THR A 411 -6.69 -28.14 -2.11
CA THR A 411 -5.28 -28.14 -1.69
C THR A 411 -4.36 -27.88 -2.88
N LEU A 412 -4.60 -28.54 -4.03
CA LEU A 412 -3.84 -28.32 -5.26
C LEU A 412 -4.01 -26.88 -5.76
N LEU A 413 -5.24 -26.36 -5.80
CA LEU A 413 -5.52 -25.01 -6.28
C LEU A 413 -4.95 -23.94 -5.36
N VAL A 414 -5.05 -24.09 -4.04
CA VAL A 414 -4.57 -23.10 -3.06
C VAL A 414 -3.05 -23.09 -2.95
N ARG A 415 -2.39 -24.23 -3.10
CA ARG A 415 -0.93 -24.32 -2.95
C ARG A 415 -0.18 -24.03 -4.24
N LEU A 416 -0.69 -24.56 -5.36
CA LEU A 416 0.02 -24.64 -6.64
C LEU A 416 -0.69 -23.89 -7.78
N GLY A 417 -1.87 -23.36 -7.52
CA GLY A 417 -2.57 -22.51 -8.46
C GLY A 417 -1.80 -21.22 -8.75
N SER A 418 -2.32 -20.42 -9.69
CA SER A 418 -1.65 -19.21 -10.16
C SER A 418 -1.34 -18.21 -9.04
N ASN A 419 -2.15 -18.16 -7.98
CA ASN A 419 -1.90 -17.37 -6.77
C ASN A 419 -1.49 -18.20 -5.55
N GLY A 420 -0.98 -19.40 -5.78
CA GLY A 420 -0.60 -20.32 -4.70
C GLY A 420 0.49 -19.73 -3.82
N VAL A 421 0.46 -20.07 -2.53
CA VAL A 421 1.43 -19.56 -1.53
C VAL A 421 2.87 -19.82 -1.98
N GLU A 422 3.14 -21.00 -2.51
CA GLU A 422 4.49 -21.41 -2.94
C GLU A 422 4.95 -20.63 -4.18
N ARG A 423 4.05 -20.36 -5.12
CA ARG A 423 4.33 -19.55 -6.30
C ARG A 423 4.58 -18.08 -5.94
N ARG A 424 3.82 -17.52 -4.99
CA ARG A 424 4.05 -16.15 -4.50
C ARG A 424 5.41 -16.02 -3.83
N VAL A 425 5.77 -16.97 -2.97
CA VAL A 425 7.08 -17.01 -2.32
C VAL A 425 8.21 -17.12 -3.36
N GLY A 426 8.02 -17.94 -4.41
CA GLY A 426 8.96 -18.04 -5.53
C GLY A 426 9.14 -16.71 -6.27
N ILE A 427 8.03 -16.09 -6.70
CA ILE A 427 8.05 -14.78 -7.38
C ILE A 427 8.73 -13.72 -6.51
N GLU A 428 8.40 -13.67 -5.23
CA GLU A 428 8.96 -12.69 -4.30
C GLU A 428 10.47 -12.86 -4.16
N LYS A 429 10.93 -14.10 -3.99
CA LYS A 429 12.35 -14.43 -3.96
C LYS A 429 13.07 -14.05 -5.26
N ASP A 430 12.50 -14.39 -6.42
CA ASP A 430 13.13 -14.09 -7.71
C ASP A 430 13.25 -12.57 -7.94
N LEU A 431 12.24 -11.80 -7.53
CA LEU A 431 12.26 -10.34 -7.62
C LEU A 431 13.22 -9.70 -6.59
N GLU A 432 13.37 -10.30 -5.41
CA GLU A 432 14.41 -9.92 -4.44
C GLU A 432 15.81 -10.18 -4.99
N GLN A 433 16.04 -11.34 -5.61
CA GLN A 433 17.30 -11.66 -6.27
C GLN A 433 17.61 -10.68 -7.42
N LEU A 434 16.60 -10.30 -8.21
CA LEU A 434 16.78 -9.27 -9.23
C LEU A 434 17.21 -7.93 -8.61
N THR A 435 16.66 -7.56 -7.46
CA THR A 435 17.06 -6.35 -6.73
C THR A 435 18.52 -6.41 -6.28
N GLU A 436 18.96 -7.56 -5.74
CA GLU A 436 20.35 -7.79 -5.33
C GLU A 436 21.33 -7.80 -6.52
N LEU A 437 20.92 -8.37 -7.66
CA LEU A 437 21.71 -8.36 -8.90
C LEU A 437 21.80 -6.96 -9.50
N PHE A 438 20.74 -6.18 -9.38
CA PHE A 438 20.67 -4.83 -9.94
C PHE A 438 21.55 -3.84 -9.17
N ILE A 439 21.66 -4.00 -7.84
CA ILE A 439 22.47 -3.12 -7.00
C ILE A 439 23.52 -3.91 -6.22
N SER A 440 24.73 -3.97 -6.78
CA SER A 440 25.86 -4.57 -6.08
C SER A 440 26.17 -3.81 -4.77
N PRO A 441 26.73 -4.50 -3.75
CA PRO A 441 27.17 -3.83 -2.50
C PRO A 441 28.14 -2.67 -2.74
N VAL A 442 28.95 -2.75 -3.80
CA VAL A 442 29.88 -1.68 -4.19
C VAL A 442 29.11 -0.45 -4.69
N ASN A 443 28.08 -0.63 -5.52
CA ASN A 443 27.25 0.47 -6.00
C ASN A 443 26.47 1.11 -4.85
N MET A 444 25.94 0.31 -3.92
CA MET A 444 25.32 0.82 -2.70
C MET A 444 26.29 1.68 -1.89
N LEU A 445 27.53 1.20 -1.72
CA LEU A 445 28.58 1.94 -1.02
C LEU A 445 28.91 3.25 -1.76
N LEU A 446 29.03 3.24 -3.08
CA LEU A 446 29.28 4.45 -3.88
C LEU A 446 28.15 5.48 -3.73
N PHE A 447 26.89 5.04 -3.80
CA PHE A 447 25.75 5.92 -3.57
C PHE A 447 25.73 6.49 -2.15
N TRP A 448 26.05 5.66 -1.15
CA TRP A 448 26.12 6.09 0.24
C TRP A 448 27.27 7.08 0.49
N LEU A 449 28.45 6.82 -0.05
CA LEU A 449 29.60 7.72 0.01
C LEU A 449 29.28 9.07 -0.63
N ASN A 450 28.63 9.06 -1.80
CA ASN A 450 28.21 10.28 -2.50
C ASN A 450 27.21 11.10 -1.65
N GLU A 451 26.14 10.47 -1.17
CA GLU A 451 25.12 11.13 -0.32
C GLU A 451 25.72 11.73 0.96
N ARG A 452 26.67 11.02 1.58
CA ARG A 452 27.33 11.46 2.81
C ARG A 452 28.52 12.39 2.57
N ARG A 453 28.88 12.66 1.31
CA ARG A 453 30.06 13.46 0.93
C ARG A 453 31.36 12.93 1.54
N LEU A 454 31.48 11.60 1.55
CA LEU A 454 32.63 10.88 2.08
C LEU A 454 33.55 10.44 0.95
N GLY A 455 34.79 10.14 1.33
CA GLY A 455 35.78 9.58 0.42
C GLY A 455 36.10 10.48 -0.78
N PRO A 456 36.07 9.95 -2.02
CA PRO A 456 36.40 10.71 -3.24
C PRO A 456 35.43 11.87 -3.53
N PHE A 457 34.28 11.95 -2.85
CA PHE A 457 33.25 12.97 -3.06
C PHE A 457 33.32 14.10 -2.03
N SER A 458 34.35 14.12 -1.19
CA SER A 458 34.54 15.13 -0.12
C SER A 458 35.13 16.46 -0.63
N TYR A 459 35.69 16.51 -1.84
CA TYR A 459 36.46 17.65 -2.34
C TYR A 459 35.63 18.90 -2.67
N GLY A 460 34.31 18.76 -2.90
CA GLY A 460 33.45 19.83 -3.44
C GLY A 460 32.87 20.82 -2.42
N SER A 461 33.01 20.56 -1.11
CA SER A 461 32.37 21.39 -0.09
C SER A 461 33.29 22.53 0.37
N GLY A 462 33.36 23.59 -0.43
CA GLY A 462 33.97 24.87 -0.05
C GLY A 462 33.15 25.69 0.96
N ASN A 463 32.09 25.13 1.57
CA ASN A 463 31.28 25.82 2.58
C ASN A 463 31.14 24.98 3.85
N ASN A 464 31.68 25.53 4.93
CA ASN A 464 31.56 25.08 6.32
C ASN A 464 30.10 24.75 6.71
N ARG A 465 29.70 23.49 6.59
CA ARG A 465 28.69 22.89 7.47
C ARG A 465 29.37 21.83 8.32
N THR A 466 30.17 22.29 9.28
CA THR A 466 30.58 21.50 10.43
C THR A 466 29.37 21.33 11.35
N THR A 467 28.54 20.32 11.10
CA THR A 467 27.72 19.72 12.16
C THR A 467 28.55 18.70 12.91
N GLU A 468 29.57 19.16 13.63
CA GLU A 468 30.20 18.40 14.71
C GLU A 468 29.33 18.56 15.96
N THR A 469 28.31 17.71 16.10
CA THR A 469 27.59 17.57 17.36
C THR A 469 28.33 16.55 18.21
N THR A 470 29.40 16.97 18.88
CA THR A 470 30.05 16.17 19.94
C THR A 470 29.15 16.14 21.18
N VAL A 471 28.35 15.08 21.33
CA VAL A 471 27.70 14.75 22.59
C VAL A 471 28.47 13.58 23.20
N SER A 472 29.28 13.87 24.22
CA SER A 472 29.88 12.84 25.06
C SER A 472 28.85 12.37 26.08
N ALA A 473 28.36 11.14 25.92
CA ALA A 473 27.56 10.46 26.93
C ALA A 473 28.17 9.08 27.18
N GLU A 474 29.02 8.99 28.21
CA GLU A 474 29.54 7.71 28.69
C GLU A 474 28.40 6.90 29.32
N GLY A 475 28.17 5.68 28.79
CA GLY A 475 27.39 4.64 29.48
C GLY A 475 26.08 4.17 28.84
N ARG A 476 25.77 4.52 27.57
CA ARG A 476 24.57 4.02 26.87
C ARG A 476 24.94 3.20 25.62
N GLN A 477 24.18 2.15 25.31
CA GLN A 477 24.36 1.42 24.05
C GLN A 477 24.14 2.40 22.87
N PRO A 478 24.99 2.35 21.83
CA PRO A 478 24.87 3.27 20.70
C PRO A 478 23.51 3.10 20.03
N THR A 479 22.82 4.21 19.82
CA THR A 479 21.67 4.23 18.92
C THR A 479 22.13 3.90 17.49
N ALA A 480 21.22 3.40 16.64
CA ALA A 480 21.53 3.09 15.24
C ALA A 480 22.14 4.30 14.49
N LEU A 481 21.80 5.52 14.90
CA LEU A 481 22.36 6.76 14.36
C LEU A 481 23.82 6.97 14.77
N GLU A 482 24.17 6.71 16.03
CA GLU A 482 25.53 6.84 16.56
C GLU A 482 26.48 5.79 15.94
N ALA A 483 26.02 4.56 15.77
CA ALA A 483 26.78 3.50 15.09
C ALA A 483 27.05 3.85 13.60
N ASN A 484 26.05 4.42 12.92
CA ASN A 484 26.18 4.84 11.52
C ASN A 484 27.18 6.01 11.36
N ASN A 485 27.19 6.95 12.31
CA ASN A 485 28.16 8.05 12.31
C ASN A 485 29.59 7.59 12.65
N ALA A 486 29.75 6.61 13.53
CA ALA A 486 31.06 6.03 13.83
C ALA A 486 31.68 5.37 12.58
N HIS A 487 30.87 4.60 11.82
CA HIS A 487 31.32 3.98 10.58
C HIS A 487 31.70 5.02 9.51
N ALA A 488 30.92 6.09 9.36
CA ALA A 488 31.25 7.21 8.46
C ALA A 488 32.61 7.85 8.78
N ASN A 489 32.93 8.03 10.06
CA ASN A 489 34.21 8.58 10.50
C ASN A 489 35.39 7.63 10.21
N GLU A 490 35.20 6.32 10.39
CA GLU A 490 36.18 5.31 10.03
C GLU A 490 36.46 5.31 8.53
N VAL A 491 35.42 5.26 7.70
CA VAL A 491 35.54 5.30 6.23
C VAL A 491 36.24 6.58 5.76
N LYS A 492 35.95 7.73 6.39
CA LYS A 492 36.63 9.00 6.10
C LYS A 492 38.13 8.90 6.37
N ARG A 493 38.53 8.34 7.52
CA ARG A 493 39.93 8.16 7.89
C ARG A 493 40.64 7.21 6.92
N ASP A 494 40.01 6.10 6.58
CA ASP A 494 40.57 5.09 5.67
C ASP A 494 40.77 5.67 4.27
N TRP A 495 39.82 6.48 3.78
CA TRP A 495 39.99 7.21 2.52
C TRP A 495 41.17 8.20 2.57
N THR A 496 41.31 8.99 3.63
CA THR A 496 42.44 9.94 3.75
C THR A 496 43.79 9.22 3.71
N GLN A 497 43.88 8.05 4.35
CA GLN A 497 45.08 7.21 4.27
C GLN A 497 45.33 6.71 2.85
N LEU A 498 44.31 6.21 2.17
CA LEU A 498 44.40 5.71 0.80
C LEU A 498 44.76 6.82 -0.20
N GLU A 499 44.14 8.00 -0.08
CA GLU A 499 44.43 9.17 -0.89
C GLU A 499 45.90 9.58 -0.79
N GLY A 500 46.46 9.56 0.43
CA GLY A 500 47.88 9.82 0.67
C GLY A 500 48.81 8.79 0.02
N GLN A 501 48.39 7.52 -0.05
CA GLN A 501 49.14 6.45 -0.73
C GLN A 501 49.06 6.56 -2.26
N LEU A 502 47.90 6.95 -2.79
CA LEU A 502 47.67 7.07 -4.23
C LEU A 502 48.31 8.32 -4.83
N GLY A 503 48.58 9.35 -4.04
CA GLY A 503 49.23 10.58 -4.51
C GLY A 503 48.41 11.33 -5.55
N LEU A 504 47.09 11.39 -5.37
CA LEU A 504 46.15 11.95 -6.35
C LEU A 504 46.45 13.43 -6.64
N SER A 505 46.56 13.78 -7.94
CA SER A 505 46.74 15.15 -8.40
C SER A 505 45.46 15.99 -8.25
N GLY A 506 45.59 17.32 -8.27
CA GLY A 506 44.42 18.21 -8.23
C GLY A 506 43.46 18.00 -9.41
N GLU A 507 43.99 17.67 -10.59
CA GLU A 507 43.20 17.33 -11.78
C GLU A 507 42.40 16.04 -11.60
N GLN A 508 43.02 14.99 -11.03
CA GLN A 508 42.34 13.72 -10.74
C GLN A 508 41.22 13.91 -9.71
N LYS A 509 41.42 14.77 -8.71
CA LYS A 509 40.37 15.11 -7.72
C LYS A 509 39.21 15.85 -8.36
N ALA A 510 39.47 16.76 -9.31
CA ALA A 510 38.43 17.44 -10.07
C ALA A 510 37.64 16.47 -10.98
N GLN A 511 38.32 15.48 -11.58
CA GLN A 511 37.65 14.42 -12.35
C GLN A 511 36.76 13.52 -11.46
N LEU A 512 37.21 13.20 -10.24
CA LEU A 512 36.38 12.46 -9.27
C LEU A 512 35.12 13.23 -8.87
N GLN A 513 35.16 14.56 -8.83
CA GLN A 513 33.96 15.39 -8.61
C GLN A 513 32.99 15.34 -9.78
N GLN A 514 33.46 15.27 -11.03
CA GLN A 514 32.57 15.14 -12.19
C GLN A 514 31.79 13.81 -12.17
N ILE A 515 32.39 12.75 -11.63
CA ILE A 515 31.72 11.44 -11.45
C ILE A 515 30.56 11.52 -10.45
N GLU A 516 30.57 12.49 -9.54
CA GLU A 516 29.53 12.68 -8.53
C GLU A 516 28.14 12.95 -9.14
N GLU A 517 28.09 13.81 -10.16
CA GLU A 517 26.85 14.15 -10.85
C GLU A 517 26.30 12.92 -11.59
N MET A 518 27.18 12.18 -12.28
CA MET A 518 26.81 10.92 -12.93
C MET A 518 26.29 9.90 -11.91
N LEU A 519 26.94 9.74 -10.76
CA LEU A 519 26.48 8.83 -9.71
C LEU A 519 25.12 9.22 -9.14
N THR A 520 24.83 10.51 -9.05
CA THR A 520 23.52 11.01 -8.61
C THR A 520 22.44 10.67 -9.63
N GLN A 521 22.73 10.84 -10.92
CA GLN A 521 21.84 10.43 -12.02
C GLN A 521 21.63 8.92 -12.05
N GLU A 522 22.69 8.12 -11.97
CA GLU A 522 22.63 6.65 -11.94
C GLU A 522 21.86 6.13 -10.73
N LYS A 523 22.01 6.77 -9.56
CA LYS A 523 21.19 6.45 -8.38
C LYS A 523 19.71 6.67 -8.67
N GLN A 524 19.36 7.79 -9.30
CA GLN A 524 17.97 8.10 -9.61
C GLN A 524 17.37 7.13 -10.63
N GLN A 525 18.13 6.76 -11.66
CA GLN A 525 17.72 5.73 -12.63
C GLN A 525 17.57 4.37 -11.94
N THR A 526 18.52 4.03 -11.06
CA THR A 526 18.48 2.80 -10.27
C THR A 526 17.22 2.72 -9.39
N LEU A 527 16.88 3.82 -8.70
CA LEU A 527 15.64 3.90 -7.93
C LEU A 527 14.39 3.77 -8.80
N SER A 528 14.41 4.29 -10.03
CA SER A 528 13.32 4.11 -10.99
C SER A 528 13.13 2.64 -11.36
N CYS A 529 14.22 1.92 -11.66
CA CYS A 529 14.19 0.49 -11.95
C CYS A 529 13.70 -0.34 -10.76
N LEU A 530 14.17 -0.05 -9.54
CA LEU A 530 13.68 -0.73 -8.33
C LEU A 530 12.17 -0.54 -8.12
N ARG A 531 11.67 0.68 -8.35
CA ARG A 531 10.22 0.92 -8.30
C ARG A 531 9.49 0.10 -9.35
N ALA A 532 10.01 0.03 -10.58
CA ALA A 532 9.42 -0.79 -11.64
C ALA A 532 9.35 -2.27 -11.27
N ILE A 533 10.39 -2.82 -10.62
CA ILE A 533 10.39 -4.20 -10.10
C ILE A 533 9.29 -4.38 -9.05
N GLU A 534 9.16 -3.44 -8.11
CA GLU A 534 8.10 -3.47 -7.09
C GLU A 534 6.69 -3.34 -7.71
N HIS A 535 6.52 -2.54 -8.77
CA HIS A 535 5.28 -2.48 -9.53
C HIS A 535 4.97 -3.82 -10.20
N MET A 536 5.97 -4.44 -10.83
CA MET A 536 5.85 -5.75 -11.47
C MET A 536 5.44 -6.81 -10.45
N LYS A 537 6.02 -6.80 -9.24
CA LYS A 537 5.64 -7.67 -8.13
C LYS A 537 4.14 -7.62 -7.84
N ARG A 538 3.61 -6.40 -7.66
CA ARG A 538 2.19 -6.18 -7.36
C ARG A 538 1.30 -6.58 -8.51
N ALA A 539 1.66 -6.19 -9.74
CA ALA A 539 0.91 -6.54 -10.94
C ALA A 539 0.83 -8.07 -11.13
N LEU A 540 1.96 -8.78 -10.97
CA LEU A 540 2.00 -10.23 -11.03
C LEU A 540 1.11 -10.87 -9.97
N SER A 541 1.14 -10.37 -8.73
CA SER A 541 0.27 -10.88 -7.66
C SER A 541 -1.22 -10.70 -7.97
N ILE A 542 -1.61 -9.55 -8.55
CA ILE A 542 -3.00 -9.28 -8.94
C ILE A 542 -3.43 -10.22 -10.07
N ARG A 543 -2.59 -10.37 -11.10
CA ARG A 543 -2.86 -11.23 -12.26
C ARG A 543 -2.93 -12.71 -11.86
N ALA A 544 -2.00 -13.15 -11.02
CA ALA A 544 -2.01 -14.47 -10.39
C ALA A 544 -3.33 -14.76 -9.69
N TYR A 545 -3.80 -13.81 -8.86
CA TYR A 545 -5.06 -13.91 -8.13
C TYR A 545 -6.29 -13.95 -9.05
N SER A 546 -6.34 -13.09 -10.06
CA SER A 546 -7.42 -13.11 -11.05
C SER A 546 -7.51 -14.47 -11.76
N MET A 547 -6.37 -14.99 -12.22
CA MET A 547 -6.30 -16.30 -12.86
C MET A 547 -6.74 -17.43 -11.91
N GLN A 548 -6.38 -17.33 -10.62
CA GLN A 548 -6.77 -18.32 -9.62
C GLN A 548 -8.29 -18.39 -9.51
N LYS A 549 -8.96 -17.25 -9.59
CA LYS A 549 -10.40 -17.14 -9.47
C LYS A 549 -11.15 -17.62 -10.70
N CYS A 550 -10.58 -17.44 -11.90
CA CYS A 550 -11.08 -18.14 -13.08
C CYS A 550 -11.09 -19.66 -12.87
N VAL A 551 -10.02 -20.22 -12.29
CA VAL A 551 -9.92 -21.66 -12.01
C VAL A 551 -10.88 -22.09 -10.88
N GLU A 552 -11.02 -21.30 -9.82
CA GLU A 552 -11.99 -21.57 -8.75
C GLU A 552 -13.44 -21.53 -9.23
N ASN A 553 -13.79 -20.58 -10.11
CA ASN A 553 -15.10 -20.49 -10.73
C ASN A 553 -15.36 -21.71 -11.63
N LEU A 554 -14.38 -22.10 -12.44
CA LEU A 554 -14.44 -23.34 -13.23
C LEU A 554 -14.68 -24.55 -12.33
N ARG A 555 -13.96 -24.66 -11.21
CA ARG A 555 -14.15 -25.72 -10.21
C ARG A 555 -15.55 -25.67 -9.58
N GLY A 556 -16.09 -24.49 -9.29
CA GLY A 556 -17.42 -24.32 -8.70
C GLY A 556 -18.57 -24.78 -9.60
N MET A 557 -18.36 -24.78 -10.92
CA MET A 557 -19.33 -25.28 -11.91
C MET A 557 -19.34 -26.81 -12.07
N LEU A 558 -18.37 -27.51 -11.46
CA LEU A 558 -18.14 -28.94 -11.67
C LEU A 558 -18.43 -29.76 -10.41
N SER A 559 -18.94 -30.98 -10.58
CA SER A 559 -18.97 -31.95 -9.48
C SER A 559 -17.53 -32.30 -9.03
N PRO A 560 -17.31 -32.77 -7.79
CA PRO A 560 -15.96 -33.04 -7.30
C PRO A 560 -15.16 -34.01 -8.18
N VAL A 561 -15.83 -35.04 -8.71
CA VAL A 561 -15.21 -36.01 -9.63
C VAL A 561 -14.87 -35.36 -10.98
N GLN A 562 -15.73 -34.47 -11.49
CA GLN A 562 -15.45 -33.72 -12.73
C GLN A 562 -14.28 -32.75 -12.53
N ALA A 563 -14.28 -31.97 -11.44
CA ALA A 563 -13.20 -31.05 -11.11
C ALA A 563 -11.86 -31.80 -10.98
N ALA A 564 -11.85 -32.94 -10.28
CA ALA A 564 -10.64 -33.76 -10.13
C ALA A 564 -10.10 -34.28 -11.47
N LYS A 565 -10.99 -34.70 -12.38
CA LYS A 565 -10.62 -35.13 -13.74
C LYS A 565 -10.08 -33.98 -14.58
N VAL A 566 -10.72 -32.80 -14.53
CA VAL A 566 -10.28 -31.60 -15.25
C VAL A 566 -8.91 -31.14 -14.77
N VAL A 567 -8.69 -31.06 -13.46
CA VAL A 567 -7.38 -30.69 -12.89
C VAL A 567 -6.29 -31.69 -13.28
N SER A 568 -6.59 -32.99 -13.22
CA SER A 568 -5.65 -34.04 -13.66
C SER A 568 -5.31 -33.91 -15.14
N TRP A 569 -6.31 -33.65 -15.99
CA TRP A 569 -6.13 -33.46 -17.42
C TRP A 569 -5.30 -32.21 -17.75
N LEU A 570 -5.60 -31.07 -17.12
CA LEU A 570 -4.83 -29.83 -17.28
C LEU A 570 -3.36 -30.05 -16.92
N TYR A 571 -3.08 -30.79 -15.85
CA TYR A 571 -1.71 -31.12 -15.46
C TYR A 571 -1.01 -32.01 -16.50
N ASP A 572 -1.70 -32.99 -17.08
CA ASP A 572 -1.15 -33.82 -18.15
C ASP A 572 -0.80 -33.01 -19.39
N GLN A 573 -1.65 -32.06 -19.78
CA GLN A 573 -1.36 -31.16 -20.90
C GLN A 573 -0.17 -30.25 -20.58
N ALA A 574 -0.09 -29.72 -19.36
CA ALA A 574 0.99 -28.83 -18.93
C ALA A 574 2.35 -29.53 -18.75
N SER A 575 2.37 -30.88 -18.66
CA SER A 575 3.59 -31.66 -18.45
C SER A 575 4.46 -31.78 -19.72
N SER A 576 3.90 -31.51 -20.89
CA SER A 576 4.63 -31.53 -22.16
C SER A 576 5.35 -30.21 -22.39
N LYS A 577 6.69 -30.21 -22.22
CA LYS A 577 7.51 -28.99 -22.39
C LYS A 577 7.44 -28.42 -23.82
N GLU A 578 7.39 -29.30 -24.83
CA GLU A 578 7.33 -28.90 -26.24
C GLU A 578 5.99 -28.24 -26.57
N ASP A 579 4.88 -28.85 -26.14
CA ASP A 579 3.54 -28.28 -26.36
C ASP A 579 3.37 -26.96 -25.61
N MET A 580 3.86 -26.88 -24.36
CA MET A 580 3.81 -25.64 -23.59
C MET A 580 4.66 -24.52 -24.20
N GLN A 581 5.83 -24.84 -24.77
CA GLN A 581 6.63 -23.85 -25.51
C GLN A 581 5.91 -23.34 -26.76
N GLN A 582 5.21 -24.23 -27.49
CA GLN A 582 4.42 -23.81 -28.64
C GLN A 582 3.24 -22.93 -28.21
N ILE A 583 2.48 -23.34 -27.17
CA ILE A 583 1.38 -22.55 -26.61
C ILE A 583 1.88 -21.18 -26.12
N GLU A 584 3.05 -21.12 -25.48
CA GLU A 584 3.70 -19.87 -25.06
C GLU A 584 3.97 -18.95 -26.25
N GLN A 585 4.52 -19.47 -27.35
CA GLN A 585 4.81 -18.69 -28.56
C GLN A 585 3.54 -18.19 -29.26
N GLU A 586 2.49 -19.00 -29.26
CA GLU A 586 1.18 -18.64 -29.84
C GLU A 586 0.46 -17.56 -29.02
N LEU A 587 0.47 -17.68 -27.68
CA LEU A 587 -0.22 -16.76 -26.79
C LEU A 587 0.54 -15.44 -26.57
N PHE A 588 1.87 -15.49 -26.57
CA PHE A 588 2.72 -14.34 -26.25
C PHE A 588 3.79 -14.11 -27.33
N PRO A 589 3.37 -13.83 -28.58
CA PRO A 589 4.32 -13.63 -29.67
C PRO A 589 5.25 -12.46 -29.37
N GLY A 590 6.56 -12.68 -29.53
CA GLY A 590 7.60 -11.67 -29.30
C GLY A 590 8.09 -11.55 -27.86
N ILE A 591 7.56 -12.32 -26.91
CA ILE A 591 8.06 -12.36 -25.53
C ILE A 591 8.96 -13.59 -25.35
N THR A 592 10.24 -13.35 -25.09
CA THR A 592 11.22 -14.42 -24.77
C THR A 592 11.02 -14.88 -23.32
N MET A 593 10.18 -15.90 -23.11
CA MET A 593 9.95 -16.50 -21.80
C MET A 593 11.13 -17.39 -21.35
N ALA A 594 11.23 -17.70 -20.05
CA ALA A 594 12.34 -18.44 -19.44
C ALA A 594 12.71 -19.77 -20.13
N SER A 595 11.73 -20.44 -20.74
CA SER A 595 11.89 -21.66 -21.56
C SER A 595 12.82 -21.46 -22.77
N SER A 596 12.96 -20.23 -23.25
CA SER A 596 13.82 -19.80 -24.37
C SER A 596 15.04 -18.96 -23.93
N ALA A 597 15.01 -18.40 -22.71
CA ALA A 597 16.07 -17.56 -22.17
C ALA A 597 17.42 -18.29 -21.98
N HIS A 598 17.40 -19.60 -21.72
CA HIS A 598 18.64 -20.39 -21.60
C HIS A 598 19.43 -20.42 -22.93
N SER A 599 18.72 -20.54 -24.06
CA SER A 599 19.32 -20.50 -25.39
C SER A 599 19.87 -19.11 -25.72
N ALA A 600 19.09 -18.05 -25.44
CA ALA A 600 19.51 -16.67 -25.65
C ALA A 600 20.73 -16.29 -24.77
N THR A 601 20.75 -16.75 -23.51
CA THR A 601 21.87 -16.53 -22.59
C THR A 601 23.13 -17.26 -23.07
N GLN A 602 23.03 -18.51 -23.50
CA GLN A 602 24.17 -19.25 -24.06
C GLN A 602 24.69 -18.60 -25.35
N GLN A 603 23.81 -18.08 -26.21
CA GLN A 603 24.21 -17.31 -27.39
C GLN A 603 24.92 -16.01 -27.03
N SER A 604 24.44 -15.30 -26.00
CA SER A 604 25.09 -14.07 -25.51
C SER A 604 26.48 -14.35 -24.94
N ILE A 605 26.61 -15.38 -24.10
CA ILE A 605 27.89 -15.83 -23.54
C ILE A 605 28.86 -16.21 -24.67
N HIS A 606 28.39 -16.96 -25.66
CA HIS A 606 29.20 -17.36 -26.80
C HIS A 606 29.67 -16.15 -27.63
N ARG A 607 28.79 -15.16 -27.84
CA ARG A 607 29.12 -13.91 -28.53
C ARG A 607 30.16 -13.11 -27.77
N GLU A 608 30.04 -13.00 -26.45
CA GLU A 608 30.98 -12.27 -25.60
C GLU A 608 32.35 -12.96 -25.57
N GLN A 609 32.39 -14.30 -25.45
CA GLN A 609 33.62 -15.09 -25.57
C GLN A 609 34.29 -14.93 -26.95
N THR A 610 33.49 -14.84 -28.02
CA THR A 610 33.98 -14.59 -29.38
C THR A 610 34.58 -13.20 -29.51
N MET A 611 33.92 -12.16 -28.95
CA MET A 611 34.45 -10.79 -28.94
C MET A 611 35.72 -10.68 -28.10
N GLN A 612 35.78 -11.36 -26.95
CA GLN A 612 36.97 -11.39 -26.11
C GLN A 612 38.14 -12.07 -26.82
N THR A 613 37.90 -13.20 -27.48
CA THR A 613 38.91 -13.90 -28.29
C THR A 613 39.41 -13.03 -29.45
N ALA A 614 38.52 -12.29 -30.12
CA ALA A 614 38.90 -11.35 -31.16
C ALA A 614 39.76 -10.19 -30.62
N ARG A 615 39.43 -9.67 -29.43
CA ARG A 615 40.21 -8.63 -28.73
C ARG A 615 41.60 -9.12 -28.35
N ASP A 616 41.70 -10.33 -27.80
CA ASP A 616 42.96 -10.93 -27.40
C ASP A 616 43.86 -11.25 -28.61
N ASN A 617 43.27 -11.66 -29.74
CA ASN A 617 43.98 -11.83 -31.01
C ASN A 617 44.48 -10.50 -31.61
N MET A 618 43.72 -9.40 -31.45
CA MET A 618 44.19 -8.07 -31.85
C MET A 618 45.30 -7.53 -30.95
N LEU A 619 45.31 -7.87 -29.66
CA LEU A 619 46.36 -7.47 -28.73
C LEU A 619 47.62 -8.37 -28.85
N GLY A 620 47.45 -9.64 -29.23
CA GLY A 620 48.52 -10.62 -29.39
C GLY A 620 49.33 -10.52 -30.69
N THR A 621 48.92 -9.70 -31.67
CA THR A 621 49.63 -9.56 -32.96
C THR A 621 50.77 -8.54 -32.95
N THR A 622 51.14 -7.99 -31.79
CA THR A 622 52.31 -7.12 -31.63
C THR A 622 53.50 -7.85 -31.01
N SER A 623 53.95 -8.93 -31.65
CA SER A 623 55.28 -9.50 -31.37
C SER A 623 56.26 -9.04 -32.45
N PRO A 624 57.28 -8.21 -32.13
CA PRO A 624 58.23 -7.72 -33.11
C PRO A 624 59.26 -8.81 -33.40
N GLY A 625 59.12 -9.50 -34.53
CA GLY A 625 59.95 -10.67 -34.87
C GLY A 625 60.22 -10.85 -36.36
N SER A 626 61.14 -10.03 -36.87
CA SER A 626 62.01 -10.21 -38.06
C SER A 626 61.43 -10.35 -39.48
N PRO A 627 62.14 -9.81 -40.49
CA PRO A 627 61.74 -9.81 -41.90
C PRO A 627 62.23 -11.08 -42.61
N GLY A 628 61.36 -11.68 -43.43
CA GLY A 628 61.70 -12.82 -44.27
C GLY A 628 60.83 -12.89 -45.52
N SER A 629 61.36 -12.33 -46.60
CA SER A 629 61.19 -12.64 -48.04
C SER A 629 59.92 -13.34 -48.55
N ASP A 630 59.31 -12.68 -49.54
CA ASP A 630 58.83 -13.19 -50.83
C ASP A 630 58.08 -14.54 -50.88
N ASN A 631 56.80 -14.48 -51.24
CA ASN A 631 56.38 -14.87 -52.59
C ASN A 631 54.93 -14.48 -52.88
N LEU A 632 54.77 -13.90 -54.07
CA LEU A 632 53.52 -13.68 -54.77
C LEU A 632 52.86 -15.03 -55.08
N GLU A 633 51.55 -15.15 -54.84
CA GLU A 633 50.67 -15.83 -55.80
C GLU A 633 49.21 -15.38 -55.67
N ASN A 634 48.62 -15.17 -56.84
CA ASN A 634 47.27 -14.66 -57.09
C ASN A 634 46.18 -15.62 -56.60
N GLY A 635 45.10 -15.06 -56.04
CA GLY A 635 43.87 -15.80 -55.77
C GLY A 635 42.67 -14.87 -55.65
N SER A 636 42.06 -14.56 -56.78
CA SER A 636 40.79 -13.85 -56.92
C SER A 636 39.63 -14.60 -56.28
N VAL A 637 38.89 -14.00 -55.34
CA VAL A 637 37.48 -14.34 -55.08
C VAL A 637 36.68 -13.09 -54.71
N SER A 638 35.48 -13.06 -55.28
CA SER A 638 34.45 -12.03 -55.40
C SER A 638 33.97 -11.35 -54.11
N SER A 639 33.73 -10.04 -54.25
CA SER A 639 32.93 -9.21 -53.36
C SER A 639 31.44 -9.57 -53.41
N SER A 640 30.84 -9.91 -52.27
CA SER A 640 29.42 -9.73 -52.02
C SER A 640 29.27 -8.80 -50.82
N SER A 641 28.82 -7.58 -51.09
CA SER A 641 28.45 -6.57 -50.12
C SER A 641 27.02 -6.84 -49.66
N ASP A 642 26.84 -7.26 -48.41
CA ASP A 642 25.54 -7.17 -47.73
C ASP A 642 25.53 -5.93 -46.83
N VAL A 643 24.93 -4.88 -47.39
CA VAL A 643 24.53 -3.66 -46.69
C VAL A 643 23.16 -3.94 -46.09
N ALA A 644 23.08 -4.10 -44.78
CA ALA A 644 21.80 -4.13 -44.06
C ALA A 644 21.32 -2.68 -43.84
N GLN A 645 20.27 -2.31 -44.56
CA GLN A 645 19.45 -1.12 -44.30
C GLN A 645 18.71 -1.30 -42.96
N PHE A 646 18.89 -0.38 -42.03
CA PHE A 646 17.94 -0.14 -40.95
C PHE A 646 16.90 0.85 -41.45
N GLY A 647 15.65 0.40 -41.54
CA GLY A 647 14.48 1.21 -41.84
C GLY A 647 13.96 1.91 -40.59
N SER A 648 13.47 3.14 -40.82
CA SER A 648 12.70 4.01 -39.95
C SER A 648 11.39 3.42 -39.46
#